data_AF-A0A2V6T9T1-F1
#
_entry.id   AF-A0A2V6T9T1-F1
#
_cell.length_a   1.000
_cell.length_b   1.000
_cell.length_c   1.000
_cell.angle_alpha   90.00
_cell.angle_beta   90.00
_cell.angle_gamma   90.00
#
_symmetry.space_group_name_H-M   'P 1'
#
loop_
_entity.id
_entity.type
_entity.pdbx_description
1 polymer ?
#
loop_
_entity_poly.entity_id
_entity_poly.type
_entity_poly.pdbx_seq_one_letter_code
_entity_poly.pdbx_strand_id
1 'polypeptide(L)'
;MRVTTRLVLAIWITALAVVAGFAYLQVSDERQRLRQELERRASLLGEGLQDGVEAALSRNSRPALERLLKRFGRPGQRLAVYDKTASLVALAPESFVPRPETASDVTAALTSGSVQQVFRQMSGRTFYVYVMPVPREEKPLGAVAVVLDASYLAEAEQAVWRENGIRFLVLGAILSLIALLVVRMSITGPMAKITRWTKAVRRGQHLEPMKLGDPSLFGPITREVSVLARSLQRARAAAEEEAALRLKGETLWTEERLKQFVKLRLGEAPLFVVSNREPVSHVWKDGRIVARRPASGLVTAMEPVMRACGGVWTAQASGDADRETTDARGHLGVPADDPRYQVRRVWLSKEEEDGYYYGFANEGLWPLCHIVHTRPQFRPADWAQYRAVNERFAEAVLEEIQHTESPLVLIQDYHFALLPALIKAQRPDARTAIFWHIPWPNFEAFSICPWQEDLLRGMLGADLIGFHTQYYCNNFLETVERVVEARIDRENFSVNRGSHTTSVKPFPISVAPTFVDDPPKTSREELLAELGISAEFVGVGVERLDYTKGIPERFLAIGRLFERFPEYRERLVFVQLAAPSRSTIRRYQELEAEVETTVQMVNRAFQTRRWRPIVYLKGHHEHRDIWPFYRHADFCMVTSLHDGMNLVAKEFISVRDDEDGALILSQFAGASSELRDALLVNPYDIDGVADAIRAAVAMPPEERRARMARMRQTVREHNIYRWAGLLLNDLSRIPEEGTATLTATTPGRASDEEAA
;
A
#
# COMPACT_ATOMS: atom_id res chain seq x y z
N MET A 1 2.40 26.12 -3.80
CA MET A 1 1.92 27.50 -3.59
C MET A 1 2.94 28.62 -3.87
N ARG A 2 4.27 28.37 -3.91
CA ARG A 2 5.28 29.46 -4.05
C ARG A 2 5.50 30.02 -5.48
N VAL A 3 5.08 29.33 -6.54
CA VAL A 3 5.35 29.75 -7.94
C VAL A 3 4.23 30.62 -8.51
N THR A 4 2.97 30.29 -8.19
CA THR A 4 1.78 31.01 -8.68
C THR A 4 1.71 32.44 -8.16
N THR A 5 2.09 32.68 -6.91
CA THR A 5 2.13 34.02 -6.32
C THR A 5 3.21 34.90 -6.94
N ARG A 6 4.37 34.33 -7.30
CA ARG A 6 5.47 35.06 -7.96
C ARG A 6 5.10 35.51 -9.37
N LEU A 7 4.39 34.66 -10.13
CA LEU A 7 3.98 34.99 -11.50
C LEU A 7 2.95 36.13 -11.52
N VAL A 8 1.93 36.06 -10.65
CA VAL A 8 0.90 37.10 -10.56
C VAL A 8 1.51 38.43 -10.13
N LEU A 9 2.44 38.41 -9.17
CA LEU A 9 3.14 39.62 -8.72
C LEU A 9 3.98 40.26 -9.83
N ALA A 10 4.68 39.46 -10.64
CA ALA A 10 5.51 39.95 -11.75
C ALA A 10 4.67 40.62 -12.85
N ILE A 11 3.52 40.04 -13.20
CA ILE A 11 2.58 40.63 -14.16
C ILE A 11 2.06 41.97 -13.62
N TRP A 12 1.76 42.03 -12.33
CA TRP A 12 1.24 43.25 -11.69
C TRP A 12 2.26 44.40 -11.69
N ILE A 13 3.51 44.10 -11.33
CA ILE A 13 4.60 45.10 -11.34
C ILE A 13 4.85 45.63 -12.75
N THR A 14 4.83 44.75 -13.75
CA THR A 14 5.08 45.13 -15.15
C THR A 14 3.97 46.03 -15.69
N ALA A 15 2.70 45.69 -15.43
CA ALA A 15 1.56 46.52 -15.84
C ALA A 15 1.59 47.91 -15.17
N LEU A 16 1.95 47.98 -13.89
CA LEU A 16 2.07 49.24 -13.16
C LEU A 16 3.16 50.14 -13.76
N ALA A 17 4.31 49.56 -14.14
CA ALA A 17 5.42 50.30 -14.74
C ALA A 17 5.06 50.91 -16.10
N VAL A 18 4.38 50.15 -16.98
CA VAL A 18 3.96 50.62 -18.31
C VAL A 18 2.98 51.79 -18.19
N VAL A 19 2.00 51.66 -17.30
CA VAL A 19 0.95 52.67 -17.11
C VAL A 19 1.50 53.94 -16.46
N ALA A 20 2.40 53.82 -15.48
CA ALA A 20 3.10 54.96 -14.89
C ALA A 20 3.96 55.72 -15.92
N GLY A 21 4.63 54.98 -16.82
CA GLY A 21 5.38 55.58 -17.92
C GLY A 21 4.49 56.38 -18.88
N PHE A 22 3.32 55.87 -19.24
CA PHE A 22 2.38 56.58 -20.11
C PHE A 22 1.82 57.85 -19.47
N ALA A 23 1.50 57.80 -18.17
CA ALA A 23 1.05 58.96 -17.39
C ALA A 23 2.08 60.09 -17.38
N TYR A 24 3.35 59.73 -17.18
CA TYR A 24 4.46 60.67 -17.18
C TYR A 24 4.62 61.36 -18.55
N LEU A 25 4.55 60.59 -19.63
CA LEU A 25 4.61 61.13 -20.99
C LEU A 25 3.46 62.11 -21.27
N GLN A 26 2.23 61.77 -20.85
CA GLN A 26 1.05 62.62 -21.06
C GLN A 26 1.14 63.95 -20.29
N VAL A 27 1.60 63.92 -19.03
CA VAL A 27 1.80 65.14 -18.24
C VAL A 27 2.91 66.00 -18.84
N SER A 28 3.99 65.38 -19.33
CA SER A 28 5.08 66.09 -19.99
C SER A 28 4.62 66.80 -21.27
N ASP A 29 3.79 66.16 -22.08
CA ASP A 29 3.28 66.71 -23.34
C ASP A 29 2.36 67.92 -23.08
N GLU A 30 1.44 67.80 -22.12
CA GLU A 30 0.53 68.90 -21.76
C GLU A 30 1.28 70.11 -21.21
N ARG A 31 2.33 69.88 -20.40
CA ARG A 31 3.20 70.94 -19.88
C ARG A 31 3.93 71.66 -21.01
N GLN A 32 4.44 70.94 -22.00
CA GLN A 32 5.15 71.52 -23.14
C GLN A 32 4.21 72.35 -24.02
N ARG A 33 2.99 71.87 -24.26
CA ARG A 33 1.96 72.57 -25.02
C ARG A 33 1.56 73.91 -24.40
N LEU A 34 1.24 73.93 -23.10
CA LEU A 34 0.83 75.15 -22.41
C LEU A 34 1.96 76.19 -22.34
N ARG A 35 3.22 75.73 -22.25
CA ARG A 35 4.39 76.61 -22.32
C ARG A 35 4.55 77.25 -23.69
N GLN A 36 4.47 76.46 -24.77
CA GLN A 36 4.58 76.96 -26.14
C GLN A 36 3.48 77.99 -26.46
N GLU A 37 2.26 77.78 -25.96
CA GLU A 37 1.17 78.73 -26.14
C GLU A 37 1.45 80.07 -25.46
N LEU A 38 2.03 80.05 -24.26
CA LEU A 38 2.44 81.25 -23.52
C LEU A 38 3.55 82.03 -24.26
N GLU A 39 4.56 81.31 -24.76
CA GLU A 39 5.69 81.87 -25.52
C GLU A 39 5.21 82.51 -26.84
N ARG A 40 4.34 81.83 -27.58
CA ARG A 40 3.75 82.35 -28.82
C ARG A 40 2.90 83.59 -28.57
N ARG A 41 2.14 83.63 -27.48
CA ARG A 41 1.30 84.77 -27.14
C ARG A 41 2.13 86.01 -26.77
N ALA A 42 3.25 85.82 -26.06
CA ALA A 42 4.12 86.92 -25.66
C ALA A 42 4.86 87.53 -26.86
N SER A 43 5.38 86.70 -27.77
CA SER A 43 6.06 87.14 -29.00
C SER A 43 5.12 87.93 -29.92
N LEU A 44 3.92 87.40 -30.19
CA LEU A 44 2.92 88.11 -31.02
C LEU A 44 2.54 89.49 -30.46
N LEU A 45 2.50 89.65 -29.13
CA LEU A 45 2.24 90.95 -28.50
C LEU A 45 3.44 91.88 -28.60
N GLY A 46 4.66 91.37 -28.40
CA GLY A 46 5.88 92.15 -28.55
C GLY A 46 6.04 92.69 -29.96
N GLU A 47 5.99 91.79 -30.96
CA GLU A 47 6.10 92.13 -32.39
C GLU A 47 4.97 93.06 -32.85
N GLY A 48 3.72 92.79 -32.46
CA GLY A 48 2.58 93.65 -32.81
C GLY A 48 2.65 95.07 -32.24
N LEU A 49 3.45 95.28 -31.19
CA LEU A 49 3.70 96.61 -30.59
C LEU A 49 4.92 97.32 -31.20
N GLN A 50 5.79 96.62 -31.93
CA GLN A 50 7.09 97.12 -32.37
C GLN A 50 7.00 98.41 -33.17
N ASP A 51 6.34 98.38 -34.33
CA ASP A 51 6.28 99.52 -35.25
C ASP A 51 5.62 100.74 -34.61
N GLY A 52 4.58 100.50 -33.80
CA GLY A 52 3.85 101.54 -33.08
C GLY A 52 4.68 102.18 -31.98
N VAL A 53 5.48 101.39 -31.25
CA VAL A 53 6.40 101.88 -30.22
C VAL A 53 7.59 102.61 -30.85
N GLU A 54 8.14 102.10 -31.96
CA GLU A 54 9.25 102.72 -32.68
C GLU A 54 8.88 104.13 -33.18
N ALA A 55 7.71 104.26 -33.82
CA ALA A 55 7.21 105.54 -34.30
C ALA A 55 6.97 106.53 -33.16
N ALA A 56 6.46 106.06 -32.02
CA ALA A 56 6.17 106.90 -30.86
C ALA A 56 7.43 107.32 -30.07
N LEU A 57 8.41 106.42 -29.91
CA LEU A 57 9.71 106.72 -29.31
C LEU A 57 10.53 107.68 -30.19
N SER A 58 10.50 107.50 -31.51
CA SER A 58 11.19 108.40 -32.46
C SER A 58 10.65 109.84 -32.41
N ARG A 59 9.38 110.02 -32.06
CA ARG A 59 8.73 111.33 -31.87
C ARG A 59 8.72 111.82 -30.41
N ASN A 60 9.30 111.05 -29.49
CA ASN A 60 9.31 111.32 -28.03
C ASN A 60 7.92 111.58 -27.43
N SER A 61 6.87 110.95 -27.97
CA SER A 61 5.47 111.22 -27.61
C SER A 61 4.92 110.20 -26.61
N ARG A 62 5.10 110.45 -25.31
CA ARG A 62 4.57 109.61 -24.22
C ARG A 62 3.05 109.34 -24.29
N PRO A 63 2.17 110.31 -24.59
CA PRO A 63 0.72 110.06 -24.69
C PRO A 63 0.32 109.14 -25.86
N ALA A 64 1.20 108.97 -26.86
CA ALA A 64 0.97 108.02 -27.95
C ALA A 64 1.30 106.59 -27.50
N LEU A 65 2.39 106.41 -26.74
CA LEU A 65 2.77 105.12 -26.15
C LEU A 65 1.70 104.61 -25.17
N GLU A 66 1.21 105.47 -24.27
CA GLU A 66 0.19 105.07 -23.29
C GLU A 66 -1.13 104.65 -23.95
N ARG A 67 -1.57 105.37 -25.00
CA ARG A 67 -2.76 104.96 -25.79
C ARG A 67 -2.55 103.64 -26.52
N LEU A 68 -1.35 103.41 -27.07
CA LEU A 68 -1.00 102.18 -27.75
C LEU A 68 -1.00 101.00 -26.76
N LEU A 69 -0.31 101.13 -25.62
CA LEU A 69 -0.29 100.09 -24.57
C LEU A 69 -1.68 99.80 -24.01
N LYS A 70 -2.52 100.82 -23.82
CA LYS A 70 -3.91 100.62 -23.36
C LYS A 70 -4.79 99.89 -24.39
N ARG A 71 -4.52 100.06 -25.69
CA ARG A 71 -5.25 99.37 -26.77
C ARG A 71 -4.91 97.87 -26.82
N PHE A 72 -3.66 97.51 -26.56
CA PHE A 72 -3.20 96.13 -26.60
C PHE A 72 -3.28 95.41 -25.24
N GLY A 73 -3.35 96.15 -24.13
CA GLY A 73 -3.44 95.59 -22.79
C GLY A 73 -4.78 94.88 -22.55
N ARG A 74 -4.73 93.57 -22.24
CA ARG A 74 -5.87 92.78 -21.73
C ARG A 74 -5.68 92.42 -20.25
N PRO A 75 -6.75 92.08 -19.50
CA PRO A 75 -6.62 91.57 -18.13
C PRO A 75 -5.63 90.40 -18.07
N GLY A 76 -4.67 90.45 -17.15
CA GLY A 76 -3.61 89.44 -16.99
C GLY A 76 -2.37 89.65 -17.86
N GLN A 77 -2.33 90.68 -18.70
CA GLN A 77 -1.15 91.08 -19.49
C GLN A 77 -0.60 92.41 -18.98
N ARG A 78 0.71 92.47 -18.77
CA ARG A 78 1.40 93.68 -18.33
C ARG A 78 2.43 94.06 -19.38
N LEU A 79 2.32 95.26 -19.93
CA LEU A 79 3.12 95.76 -21.02
C LEU A 79 3.88 96.99 -20.55
N ALA A 80 5.19 97.04 -20.78
CA ALA A 80 6.06 98.13 -20.39
C ALA A 80 6.94 98.55 -21.57
N VAL A 81 7.14 99.86 -21.75
CA VAL A 81 8.06 100.41 -22.75
C VAL A 81 9.15 101.19 -22.03
N TYR A 82 10.39 100.88 -22.38
CA TYR A 82 11.59 101.49 -21.83
C TYR A 82 12.33 102.24 -22.93
N ASP A 83 13.05 103.30 -22.55
CA ASP A 83 13.94 104.03 -23.47
C ASP A 83 15.32 103.36 -23.59
N LYS A 84 16.19 103.96 -24.41
CA LYS A 84 17.58 103.52 -24.62
C LYS A 84 18.45 103.47 -23.35
N THR A 85 18.05 104.10 -22.25
CA THR A 85 18.73 104.06 -20.95
C THR A 85 18.15 103.01 -20.01
N ALA A 86 17.22 102.17 -20.51
CA ALA A 86 16.41 101.24 -19.73
C ALA A 86 15.48 101.94 -18.72
N SER A 87 15.20 103.24 -18.89
CA SER A 87 14.26 103.97 -18.05
C SER A 87 12.83 103.74 -18.54
N LEU A 88 11.90 103.50 -17.61
CA LEU A 88 10.50 103.24 -17.95
C LEU A 88 9.83 104.51 -18.51
N VAL A 89 9.28 104.42 -19.72
CA VAL A 89 8.61 105.53 -20.42
C VAL A 89 7.09 105.43 -20.30
N ALA A 90 6.53 104.23 -20.50
CA ALA A 90 5.09 103.99 -20.47
C ALA A 90 4.80 102.56 -20.01
N LEU A 91 3.61 102.37 -19.41
CA LEU A 91 3.20 101.11 -18.80
C LEU A 91 1.70 100.91 -18.92
N ALA A 92 1.25 99.66 -19.09
CA ALA A 92 -0.14 99.26 -18.94
C ALA A 92 -0.27 97.87 -18.30
N PRO A 93 -1.21 97.65 -17.35
CA PRO A 93 -2.01 98.67 -16.67
C PRO A 93 -1.12 99.54 -15.76
N GLU A 94 -1.52 100.79 -15.51
CA GLU A 94 -0.76 101.76 -14.69
C GLU A 94 -0.48 101.27 -13.25
N SER A 95 -1.29 100.32 -12.75
CA SER A 95 -1.10 99.69 -11.44
C SER A 95 0.05 98.69 -11.37
N PHE A 96 0.65 98.33 -12.51
CA PHE A 96 1.88 97.54 -12.54
C PHE A 96 3.05 98.44 -12.11
N VAL A 97 3.99 97.92 -11.33
CA VAL A 97 5.25 98.61 -11.03
C VAL A 97 6.36 97.65 -11.44
N PRO A 98 7.15 97.95 -12.48
CA PRO A 98 8.22 97.06 -12.89
C PRO A 98 9.21 96.87 -11.76
N ARG A 99 9.58 95.61 -11.50
CA ARG A 99 10.56 95.27 -10.45
C ARG A 99 11.98 95.29 -11.01
N PRO A 100 13.00 95.38 -10.13
CA PRO A 100 14.41 95.39 -10.56
C PRO A 100 14.80 94.22 -11.47
N GLU A 101 14.18 93.05 -11.24
CA GLU A 101 14.41 91.83 -12.05
C GLU A 101 14.04 92.04 -13.52
N THR A 102 12.88 92.67 -13.80
CA THR A 102 12.46 92.99 -15.18
C THR A 102 13.37 94.05 -15.80
N ALA A 103 13.88 95.00 -15.01
CA ALA A 103 14.84 95.99 -15.48
C ALA A 103 16.18 95.35 -15.89
N SER A 104 16.60 94.27 -15.22
CA SER A 104 17.79 93.50 -15.62
C SER A 104 17.61 92.82 -16.97
N ASP A 105 16.44 92.22 -17.21
CA ASP A 105 16.11 91.55 -18.47
C ASP A 105 15.99 92.57 -19.63
N VAL A 106 15.50 93.79 -19.34
CA VAL A 106 15.47 94.92 -20.29
C VAL A 106 16.87 95.43 -20.63
N THR A 107 17.73 95.57 -19.62
CA THR A 107 19.11 96.01 -19.83
C THR A 107 19.87 94.98 -20.66
N ALA A 108 19.66 93.69 -20.37
CA ALA A 108 20.22 92.60 -21.17
C ALA A 108 19.74 92.64 -22.63
N ALA A 109 18.44 92.82 -22.86
CA ALA A 109 17.87 92.93 -24.21
C ALA A 109 18.42 94.13 -25.00
N LEU A 110 18.54 95.30 -24.36
CA LEU A 110 19.09 96.51 -24.98
C LEU A 110 20.59 96.39 -25.29
N THR A 111 21.34 95.70 -24.43
CA THR A 111 22.80 95.52 -24.59
C THR A 111 23.12 94.45 -25.65
N SER A 112 22.39 93.33 -25.65
CA SER A 112 22.61 92.24 -26.61
C SER A 112 21.97 92.51 -27.97
N GLY A 113 21.00 93.42 -28.05
CA GLY A 113 20.19 93.66 -29.24
C GLY A 113 19.26 92.49 -29.59
N SER A 114 19.07 91.53 -28.66
CA SER A 114 18.29 90.31 -28.86
C SER A 114 17.14 90.19 -27.86
N VAL A 115 16.10 89.44 -28.23
CA VAL A 115 14.96 89.17 -27.36
C VAL A 115 15.37 88.34 -26.14
N GLN A 116 14.86 88.69 -24.97
CA GLN A 116 15.02 87.94 -23.72
C GLN A 116 13.69 87.27 -23.33
N GLN A 117 13.76 85.98 -22.98
CA GLN A 117 12.59 85.14 -22.69
C GLN A 117 12.83 84.35 -21.41
N VAL A 118 12.19 84.73 -20.30
CA VAL A 118 12.49 84.11 -19.00
C VAL A 118 11.25 83.98 -18.12
N PHE A 119 11.14 82.87 -17.39
CA PHE A 119 10.17 82.71 -16.29
C PHE A 119 10.75 83.30 -15.01
N ARG A 120 10.00 84.20 -14.37
CA ARG A 120 10.37 84.87 -13.10
C ARG A 120 9.28 84.65 -12.07
N GLN A 121 9.67 84.36 -10.83
CA GLN A 121 8.72 84.39 -9.72
C GLN A 121 8.63 85.79 -9.14
N MET A 122 7.44 86.38 -9.16
CA MET A 122 7.19 87.71 -8.61
C MET A 122 6.01 87.62 -7.64
N SER A 123 6.24 87.98 -6.37
CA SER A 123 5.24 87.93 -5.30
C SER A 123 4.56 86.56 -5.11
N GLY A 124 5.34 85.47 -5.20
CA GLY A 124 4.83 84.10 -5.03
C GLY A 124 4.04 83.54 -6.21
N ARG A 125 3.96 84.28 -7.33
CA ARG A 125 3.35 83.85 -8.58
C ARG A 125 4.40 83.77 -9.67
N THR A 126 4.25 82.81 -10.58
CA THR A 126 5.19 82.64 -11.69
C THR A 126 4.70 83.45 -12.88
N PHE A 127 5.56 84.31 -13.42
CA PHE A 127 5.29 85.11 -14.61
C PHE A 127 6.27 84.75 -15.72
N TYR A 128 5.82 84.86 -16.97
CA TYR A 128 6.68 84.79 -18.14
C TYR A 128 6.95 86.19 -18.66
N VAL A 129 8.23 86.53 -18.76
CA VAL A 129 8.74 87.85 -19.15
C VAL A 129 9.38 87.72 -20.53
N TYR A 130 8.85 88.47 -21.48
CA TYR A 130 9.34 88.57 -22.85
C TYR A 130 9.77 90.01 -23.11
N VAL A 131 11.04 90.27 -23.35
CA VAL A 131 11.55 91.62 -23.60
C VAL A 131 12.18 91.70 -24.98
N MET A 132 11.73 92.67 -25.78
CA MET A 132 12.18 92.85 -27.15
C MET A 132 12.76 94.27 -27.35
N PRO A 133 14.01 94.39 -27.83
CA PRO A 133 14.58 95.68 -28.17
C PRO A 133 13.93 96.23 -29.46
N VAL A 134 13.70 97.54 -29.50
CA VAL A 134 13.14 98.25 -30.66
C VAL A 134 14.31 98.70 -31.55
N PRO A 135 14.50 98.08 -32.73
CA PRO A 135 15.71 98.27 -33.54
C PRO A 135 15.79 99.66 -34.19
N ARG A 136 17.01 100.19 -34.34
CA ARG A 136 17.33 101.35 -35.21
C ARG A 136 18.81 101.29 -35.59
N GLU A 137 19.09 101.38 -36.89
CA GLU A 137 20.38 101.28 -37.60
C GLU A 137 21.59 100.73 -36.81
N GLU A 138 22.12 101.44 -35.81
CA GLU A 138 23.28 100.98 -35.01
C GLU A 138 23.01 100.68 -33.52
N LYS A 139 21.93 101.20 -32.88
CA LYS A 139 21.60 100.93 -31.46
C LYS A 139 20.08 101.01 -31.19
N PRO A 140 19.51 100.14 -30.32
CA PRO A 140 18.08 100.13 -30.05
C PRO A 140 17.58 101.47 -29.47
N LEU A 141 16.39 101.91 -29.91
CA LEU A 141 15.74 103.13 -29.40
C LEU A 141 15.17 102.96 -27.98
N GLY A 142 14.89 101.72 -27.61
CA GLY A 142 14.19 101.34 -26.38
C GLY A 142 13.83 99.86 -26.42
N ALA A 143 13.02 99.40 -25.48
CA ALA A 143 12.56 98.01 -25.44
C ALA A 143 11.11 97.90 -24.98
N VAL A 144 10.41 96.88 -25.48
CA VAL A 144 9.05 96.51 -25.07
C VAL A 144 9.15 95.24 -24.22
N ALA A 145 8.67 95.30 -22.98
CA ALA A 145 8.54 94.13 -22.11
C ALA A 145 7.07 93.72 -21.99
N VAL A 146 6.80 92.44 -22.25
CA VAL A 146 5.51 91.77 -22.09
C VAL A 146 5.64 90.78 -20.94
N VAL A 147 4.82 90.94 -19.91
CA VAL A 147 4.80 90.08 -18.72
C VAL A 147 3.42 89.41 -18.60
N LEU A 148 3.39 88.09 -18.66
CA LEU A 148 2.18 87.26 -18.62
C LEU A 148 2.14 86.38 -17.35
N ASP A 149 0.98 86.21 -16.72
CA ASP A 149 0.82 85.30 -15.57
C ASP A 149 0.88 83.84 -16.03
N ALA A 150 1.75 83.04 -15.40
CA ALA A 150 2.01 81.64 -15.70
C ALA A 150 1.67 80.72 -14.51
N SER A 151 1.01 81.24 -13.47
CA SER A 151 0.72 80.50 -12.23
C SER A 151 -0.21 79.30 -12.45
N TYR A 152 -1.09 79.37 -13.45
CA TYR A 152 -2.04 78.31 -13.78
C TYR A 152 -1.36 77.02 -14.32
N LEU A 153 -0.10 77.10 -14.77
CA LEU A 153 0.65 75.92 -15.24
C LEU A 153 0.87 74.90 -14.12
N ALA A 154 1.10 75.35 -12.89
CA ALA A 154 1.34 74.47 -11.75
C ALA A 154 0.05 73.82 -11.23
N GLU A 155 -1.06 74.56 -11.25
CA GLU A 155 -2.38 74.05 -10.82
C GLU A 155 -2.94 73.01 -11.81
N ALA A 156 -2.73 73.21 -13.12
CA ALA A 156 -3.11 72.26 -14.15
C ALA A 156 -2.38 70.91 -14.01
N GLU A 157 -1.08 70.94 -13.66
CA GLU A 157 -0.28 69.73 -13.46
C GLU A 157 -0.85 68.85 -12.34
N GLN A 158 -1.23 69.45 -11.22
CA GLN A 158 -1.72 68.70 -10.05
C GLN A 158 -3.11 68.07 -10.27
N ALA A 159 -3.98 68.72 -11.06
CA ALA A 159 -5.30 68.20 -11.40
C ALA A 159 -5.22 66.92 -12.26
N VAL A 160 -4.33 66.89 -13.25
CA VAL A 160 -4.13 65.73 -14.15
C VAL A 160 -3.58 64.52 -13.38
N TRP A 161 -2.67 64.74 -12.43
CA TRP A 161 -2.15 63.67 -11.56
C TRP A 161 -3.25 63.00 -10.72
N ARG A 162 -4.20 63.78 -10.18
CA ARG A 162 -5.26 63.26 -9.32
C ARG A 162 -6.28 62.42 -10.09
N GLU A 163 -6.68 62.86 -11.29
CA GLU A 163 -7.66 62.14 -12.11
C GLU A 163 -7.09 60.81 -12.63
N ASN A 164 -5.83 60.81 -13.06
CA ASN A 164 -5.17 59.62 -13.58
C ASN A 164 -4.88 58.57 -12.50
N GLY A 165 -4.57 58.99 -11.27
CA GLY A 165 -4.34 58.08 -10.14
C GLY A 165 -5.49 57.10 -9.84
N ILE A 166 -6.74 57.57 -9.94
CA ILE A 166 -7.93 56.74 -9.66
C ILE A 166 -8.14 55.71 -10.79
N ARG A 167 -7.96 56.12 -12.05
CA ARG A 167 -8.06 55.21 -13.21
C ARG A 167 -7.03 54.07 -13.11
N PHE A 168 -5.85 54.32 -12.56
CA PHE A 168 -4.80 53.31 -12.38
C PHE A 168 -5.17 52.21 -11.38
N LEU A 169 -5.78 52.56 -10.25
CA LEU A 169 -6.19 51.57 -9.24
C LEU A 169 -7.25 50.61 -9.77
N VAL A 170 -8.22 51.12 -10.53
CA VAL A 170 -9.31 50.31 -11.09
C VAL A 170 -8.79 49.34 -12.16
N LEU A 171 -7.94 49.82 -13.08
CA LEU A 171 -7.40 48.98 -14.15
C LEU A 171 -6.50 47.86 -13.61
N GLY A 172 -5.67 48.17 -12.59
CA GLY A 172 -4.80 47.21 -11.94
C GLY A 172 -5.56 46.08 -11.23
N ALA A 173 -6.70 46.38 -10.60
CA ALA A 173 -7.54 45.39 -9.95
C ALA A 173 -8.18 44.40 -10.97
N ILE A 174 -8.68 44.92 -12.09
CA ILE A 174 -9.31 44.11 -13.14
C ILE A 174 -8.30 43.16 -13.79
N LEU A 175 -7.11 43.66 -14.15
CA LEU A 175 -6.04 42.83 -14.74
C LEU A 175 -5.58 41.71 -13.79
N SER A 176 -5.49 42.01 -12.49
CA SER A 176 -5.16 41.00 -11.46
C SER A 176 -6.18 39.87 -11.41
N LEU A 177 -7.47 40.21 -11.46
CA LEU A 177 -8.55 39.22 -11.41
C LEU A 177 -8.55 38.31 -12.65
N ILE A 178 -8.34 38.90 -13.83
CA ILE A 178 -8.24 38.16 -15.10
C ILE A 178 -7.02 37.24 -15.09
N ALA A 179 -5.85 37.72 -14.66
CA ALA A 179 -4.63 36.92 -14.59
C ALA A 179 -4.80 35.72 -13.63
N LEU A 180 -5.42 35.93 -12.48
CA LEU A 180 -5.71 34.85 -11.52
C LEU A 180 -6.62 33.77 -12.14
N LEU A 181 -7.66 34.20 -12.86
CA LEU A 181 -8.60 33.30 -13.52
C LEU A 181 -7.94 32.48 -14.63
N VAL A 182 -7.11 33.11 -15.47
CA VAL A 182 -6.37 32.47 -16.56
C VAL A 182 -5.36 31.45 -16.02
N VAL A 183 -4.60 31.78 -14.97
CA VAL A 183 -3.65 30.85 -14.33
C VAL A 183 -4.39 29.65 -13.73
N ARG A 184 -5.54 29.90 -13.09
CA ARG A 184 -6.33 28.84 -12.46
C ARG A 184 -6.86 27.84 -13.48
N MET A 185 -7.39 28.33 -14.59
CA MET A 185 -7.97 27.51 -15.67
C MET A 185 -6.90 26.83 -16.54
N SER A 186 -5.85 27.53 -16.92
CA SER A 186 -4.90 27.05 -17.94
C SER A 186 -3.75 26.21 -17.38
N ILE A 187 -3.36 26.40 -16.12
CA ILE A 187 -2.16 25.74 -15.55
C ILE A 187 -2.53 24.80 -14.41
N THR A 188 -3.23 25.28 -13.38
CA THR A 188 -3.45 24.46 -12.17
C THR A 188 -4.42 23.30 -12.38
N GLY A 189 -5.46 23.49 -13.20
CA GLY A 189 -6.43 22.44 -13.53
C GLY A 189 -5.79 21.24 -14.24
N PRO A 190 -5.12 21.45 -15.40
CA PRO A 190 -4.43 20.38 -16.13
C PRO A 190 -3.34 19.67 -15.33
N MET A 191 -2.49 20.41 -14.60
CA MET A 191 -1.41 19.82 -13.79
C MET A 191 -1.94 18.92 -12.66
N ALA A 192 -3.06 19.28 -12.04
CA ALA A 192 -3.72 18.44 -11.04
C ALA A 192 -4.33 17.15 -11.63
N LYS A 193 -4.76 17.17 -12.90
CA LYS A 193 -5.21 15.97 -13.60
C LYS A 193 -4.03 15.07 -13.98
N ILE A 194 -2.94 15.64 -14.48
CA ILE A 194 -1.70 14.90 -14.81
C ILE A 194 -1.14 14.22 -13.57
N THR A 195 -1.01 14.95 -12.46
CA THR A 195 -0.47 14.40 -11.19
C THR A 195 -1.29 13.24 -10.65
N ARG A 196 -2.63 13.35 -10.71
CA ARG A 196 -3.55 12.27 -10.29
C ARG A 196 -3.42 11.04 -11.20
N TRP A 197 -3.36 11.24 -12.51
CA TRP A 197 -3.19 10.16 -13.46
C TRP A 197 -1.84 9.44 -13.30
N THR A 198 -0.72 10.16 -13.12
CA THR A 198 0.59 9.55 -12.84
C THR A 198 0.60 8.76 -11.52
N LYS A 199 -0.11 9.22 -10.48
CA LYS A 199 -0.24 8.46 -9.23
C LYS A 199 -1.08 7.20 -9.41
N ALA A 200 -2.12 7.25 -10.25
CA ALA A 200 -2.99 6.11 -10.52
C ALA A 200 -2.30 5.04 -11.40
N VAL A 201 -1.51 5.44 -12.40
CA VAL A 201 -0.67 4.53 -13.20
C VAL A 201 0.40 3.85 -12.34
N ARG A 202 1.05 4.57 -11.41
CA ARG A 202 2.01 3.97 -10.45
C ARG A 202 1.36 2.96 -9.50
N ARG A 203 0.04 3.06 -9.28
CA ARG A 203 -0.75 2.13 -8.46
C ARG A 203 -1.34 0.95 -9.24
N GLY A 204 -1.03 0.81 -10.52
CA GLY A 204 -1.43 -0.34 -11.33
C GLY A 204 -2.84 -0.27 -11.95
N GLN A 205 -3.55 0.85 -11.82
CA GLN A 205 -4.92 0.98 -12.33
C GLN A 205 -4.96 1.11 -13.87
N HIS A 206 -5.89 0.38 -14.51
CA HIS A 206 -6.18 0.51 -15.95
C HIS A 206 -6.91 1.84 -16.21
N LEU A 207 -6.34 2.72 -17.04
CA LEU A 207 -6.92 4.04 -17.29
C LEU A 207 -6.98 4.35 -18.79
N GLU A 208 -8.10 4.94 -19.21
CA GLU A 208 -8.28 5.47 -20.56
C GLU A 208 -7.26 6.58 -20.89
N PRO A 209 -6.96 6.81 -22.19
CA PRO A 209 -6.07 7.88 -22.64
C PRO A 209 -6.56 9.25 -22.15
N MET A 210 -5.66 10.03 -21.54
CA MET A 210 -5.96 11.36 -21.03
C MET A 210 -6.35 12.33 -22.17
N LYS A 211 -7.64 12.69 -22.27
CA LYS A 211 -8.13 13.76 -23.15
C LYS A 211 -8.00 15.12 -22.44
N LEU A 212 -6.93 15.86 -22.69
CA LEU A 212 -6.83 17.27 -22.31
C LEU A 212 -7.40 18.14 -23.45
N GLY A 213 -8.29 19.08 -23.09
CA GLY A 213 -9.11 19.83 -24.05
C GLY A 213 -8.40 20.94 -24.83
N ASP A 214 -7.10 21.18 -24.64
CA ASP A 214 -6.36 22.22 -25.38
C ASP A 214 -5.02 21.67 -25.94
N PRO A 215 -4.90 21.48 -27.26
CA PRO A 215 -3.73 20.87 -27.90
C PRO A 215 -2.43 21.69 -27.84
N SER A 216 -2.50 22.99 -27.51
CA SER A 216 -1.42 23.95 -27.77
C SER A 216 -0.34 24.03 -26.68
N LEU A 217 -0.70 23.81 -25.40
CA LEU A 217 0.22 24.02 -24.26
C LEU A 217 0.85 22.75 -23.69
N PHE A 218 0.16 21.60 -23.78
CA PHE A 218 0.60 20.34 -23.17
C PHE A 218 0.72 19.18 -24.18
N GLY A 219 0.47 19.42 -25.47
CA GLY A 219 0.51 18.42 -26.53
C GLY A 219 1.80 17.57 -26.60
N PRO A 220 3.01 18.14 -26.44
CA PRO A 220 4.25 17.35 -26.44
C PRO A 220 4.35 16.40 -25.25
N ILE A 221 3.98 16.87 -24.05
CA ILE A 221 4.04 16.10 -22.81
C ILE A 221 2.98 14.99 -22.82
N THR A 222 1.76 15.27 -23.30
CA THR A 222 0.73 14.23 -23.42
C THR A 222 1.13 13.14 -24.40
N ARG A 223 1.80 13.50 -25.50
CA ARG A 223 2.32 12.53 -26.47
C ARG A 223 3.41 11.65 -25.85
N GLU A 224 4.42 12.22 -25.21
CA GLU A 224 5.47 11.43 -24.54
C GLU A 224 4.93 10.55 -23.41
N VAL A 225 4.06 11.10 -22.55
CA VAL A 225 3.44 10.34 -21.45
C VAL A 225 2.57 9.20 -22.01
N SER A 226 1.86 9.40 -23.13
CA SER A 226 1.09 8.34 -23.79
C SER A 226 1.96 7.27 -24.46
N VAL A 227 3.15 7.63 -24.95
CA VAL A 227 4.11 6.69 -25.52
C VAL A 227 4.74 5.87 -24.41
N LEU A 228 5.11 6.52 -23.30
CA LEU A 228 5.67 5.86 -22.12
C LEU A 228 4.65 4.91 -21.50
N ALA A 229 3.37 5.31 -21.38
CA ALA A 229 2.28 4.46 -20.91
C ALA A 229 2.07 3.22 -21.80
N ARG A 230 2.04 3.40 -23.12
CA ARG A 230 1.95 2.29 -24.08
C ARG A 230 3.16 1.39 -24.05
N SER A 231 4.36 1.94 -23.85
CA SER A 231 5.60 1.16 -23.71
C SER A 231 5.60 0.34 -22.42
N LEU A 232 5.13 0.90 -21.30
CA LEU A 232 4.97 0.21 -20.02
C LEU A 232 3.89 -0.87 -20.10
N GLN A 233 2.75 -0.59 -20.75
CA GLN A 233 1.70 -1.59 -20.98
C GLN A 233 2.20 -2.73 -21.87
N ARG A 234 2.91 -2.42 -22.96
CA ARG A 234 3.52 -3.45 -23.82
C ARG A 234 4.60 -4.25 -23.09
N ALA A 235 5.46 -3.60 -22.31
CA ALA A 235 6.48 -4.28 -21.51
C ALA A 235 5.84 -5.17 -20.44
N ARG A 236 4.74 -4.72 -19.81
CA ARG A 236 4.00 -5.50 -18.82
C ARG A 236 3.26 -6.68 -19.47
N ALA A 237 2.60 -6.47 -20.61
CA ALA A 237 1.95 -7.54 -21.37
C ALA A 237 2.97 -8.58 -21.87
N ALA A 238 4.13 -8.13 -22.38
CA ALA A 238 5.22 -9.01 -22.78
C ALA A 238 5.82 -9.77 -21.58
N ALA A 239 5.98 -9.11 -20.43
CA ALA A 239 6.43 -9.76 -19.19
C ALA A 239 5.40 -10.75 -18.63
N GLU A 240 4.10 -10.46 -18.76
CA GLU A 240 3.00 -11.36 -18.39
C GLU A 240 2.92 -12.57 -19.33
N GLU A 241 3.14 -12.37 -20.64
CA GLU A 241 3.23 -13.43 -21.63
C GLU A 241 4.48 -14.30 -21.42
N GLU A 242 5.64 -13.70 -21.16
CA GLU A 242 6.88 -14.42 -20.81
C GLU A 242 6.73 -15.19 -19.49
N ALA A 243 6.09 -14.61 -18.48
CA ALA A 243 5.77 -15.30 -17.22
C ALA A 243 4.80 -16.47 -17.45
N ALA A 244 3.77 -16.30 -18.28
CA ALA A 244 2.85 -17.38 -18.62
C ALA A 244 3.53 -18.52 -19.39
N LEU A 245 4.49 -18.20 -20.27
CA LEU A 245 5.32 -19.19 -20.97
C LEU A 245 6.28 -19.90 -20.01
N ARG A 246 6.92 -19.18 -19.07
CA ARG A 246 7.73 -19.78 -17.99
C ARG A 246 6.91 -20.73 -17.12
N LEU A 247 5.70 -20.33 -16.74
CA LEU A 247 4.82 -21.12 -15.87
C LEU A 247 4.37 -22.45 -16.51
N LYS A 248 4.31 -22.49 -17.85
CA LYS A 248 4.09 -23.71 -18.65
C LYS A 248 5.35 -24.58 -18.75
N GLY A 249 6.54 -23.98 -18.71
CA GLY A 249 7.83 -24.67 -18.83
C GLY A 249 8.43 -25.17 -17.50
N GLU A 250 8.10 -24.54 -16.37
CA GLU A 250 8.58 -24.95 -15.06
C GLU A 250 7.80 -26.16 -14.53
N THR A 251 8.51 -27.20 -14.11
CA THR A 251 7.92 -28.40 -13.49
C THR A 251 7.70 -28.20 -11.98
N LEU A 252 8.61 -27.50 -11.31
CA LEU A 252 8.60 -27.29 -9.85
C LEU A 252 7.73 -26.11 -9.42
N TRP A 253 7.05 -26.25 -8.28
CA TRP A 253 6.30 -25.15 -7.68
C TRP A 253 7.19 -24.34 -6.73
N THR A 254 7.25 -23.03 -6.94
CA THR A 254 8.00 -22.08 -6.09
C THR A 254 7.05 -20.99 -5.59
N GLU A 255 7.53 -20.16 -4.66
CA GLU A 255 6.79 -18.98 -4.19
C GLU A 255 6.40 -18.06 -5.36
N GLU A 256 7.37 -17.76 -6.24
CA GLU A 256 7.18 -16.91 -7.41
C GLU A 256 6.19 -17.51 -8.39
N ARG A 257 6.26 -18.82 -8.63
CA ARG A 257 5.34 -19.51 -9.54
C ARG A 257 3.92 -19.49 -8.98
N LEU A 258 3.73 -19.73 -7.68
CA LEU A 258 2.41 -19.64 -7.05
C LEU A 258 1.86 -18.21 -7.15
N LYS A 259 2.69 -17.20 -6.87
CA LYS A 259 2.31 -15.79 -6.98
C LYS A 259 1.88 -15.41 -8.40
N GLN A 260 2.62 -15.87 -9.41
CA GLN A 260 2.26 -15.66 -10.82
C GLN A 260 0.98 -16.41 -11.19
N PHE A 261 0.83 -17.66 -10.73
CA PHE A 261 -0.36 -18.48 -10.98
C PHE A 261 -1.63 -17.82 -10.41
N VAL A 262 -1.57 -17.38 -9.14
CA VAL A 262 -2.65 -16.66 -8.46
C VAL A 262 -2.98 -15.38 -9.23
N LYS A 263 -1.98 -14.57 -9.60
CA LYS A 263 -2.22 -13.34 -10.37
C LYS A 263 -2.89 -13.61 -11.72
N LEU A 264 -2.51 -14.69 -12.42
CA LEU A 264 -3.08 -15.06 -13.71
C LEU A 264 -4.52 -15.61 -13.60
N ARG A 265 -4.82 -16.37 -12.54
CA ARG A 265 -6.14 -17.03 -12.37
C ARG A 265 -7.14 -16.17 -11.62
N LEU A 266 -6.68 -15.45 -10.60
CA LEU A 266 -7.49 -14.72 -9.63
C LEU A 266 -7.41 -13.20 -9.85
N GLY A 267 -6.54 -12.72 -10.76
CA GLY A 267 -6.39 -11.30 -11.02
C GLY A 267 -5.82 -10.55 -9.81
N GLU A 268 -6.47 -9.46 -9.43
CA GLU A 268 -6.16 -8.69 -8.22
C GLU A 268 -7.05 -9.07 -7.02
N ALA A 269 -7.86 -10.14 -7.13
CA ALA A 269 -8.75 -10.55 -6.05
C ALA A 269 -7.95 -11.07 -4.84
N PRO A 270 -8.19 -10.53 -3.63
CA PRO A 270 -7.51 -10.99 -2.42
C PRO A 270 -7.96 -12.40 -2.03
N LEU A 271 -7.02 -13.19 -1.50
CA LEU A 271 -7.32 -14.47 -0.84
C LEU A 271 -7.72 -14.21 0.62
N PHE A 272 -8.83 -14.79 1.06
CA PHE A 272 -9.26 -14.75 2.45
C PHE A 272 -9.06 -16.11 3.10
N VAL A 273 -8.17 -16.20 4.09
CA VAL A 273 -7.92 -17.44 4.84
C VAL A 273 -8.50 -17.33 6.24
N VAL A 274 -9.10 -18.41 6.73
CA VAL A 274 -9.65 -18.47 8.10
C VAL A 274 -9.06 -19.67 8.83
N SER A 275 -8.44 -19.47 10.00
CA SER A 275 -7.95 -20.57 10.84
C SER A 275 -8.00 -20.23 12.32
N ASN A 276 -8.06 -21.24 13.19
CA ASN A 276 -8.19 -20.97 14.61
C ASN A 276 -6.90 -20.33 15.13
N ARG A 277 -5.74 -20.87 14.74
CA ARG A 277 -4.43 -20.33 15.11
C ARG A 277 -4.01 -19.22 14.15
N GLU A 278 -3.58 -18.10 14.72
CA GLU A 278 -2.91 -17.02 14.00
C GLU A 278 -1.45 -17.35 13.70
N PRO A 279 -0.82 -16.72 12.70
CA PRO A 279 0.59 -16.98 12.36
C PRO A 279 1.59 -16.40 13.35
N VAL A 280 1.21 -15.37 14.10
CA VAL A 280 2.04 -14.70 15.09
C VAL A 280 1.17 -14.16 16.22
N SER A 281 1.50 -14.51 17.46
CA SER A 281 0.90 -13.93 18.65
C SER A 281 1.87 -13.00 19.36
N HIS A 282 1.38 -12.04 20.11
CA HIS A 282 2.18 -11.07 20.85
C HIS A 282 1.96 -11.28 22.35
N VAL A 283 3.05 -11.51 23.07
CA VAL A 283 3.02 -11.78 24.51
C VAL A 283 3.85 -10.80 25.29
N TRP A 284 3.40 -10.47 26.50
CA TRP A 284 4.20 -9.72 27.46
C TRP A 284 5.31 -10.57 28.05
N LYS A 285 6.56 -10.13 27.88
CA LYS A 285 7.73 -10.75 28.50
C LYS A 285 8.67 -9.68 29.04
N ASP A 286 8.93 -9.71 30.35
CA ASP A 286 9.81 -8.79 31.06
C ASP A 286 9.51 -7.30 30.76
N GLY A 287 8.21 -6.94 30.69
CA GLY A 287 7.75 -5.59 30.39
C GLY A 287 7.90 -5.14 28.93
N ARG A 288 8.17 -6.07 28.01
CA ARG A 288 8.21 -5.82 26.56
C ARG A 288 7.27 -6.75 25.82
N ILE A 289 6.70 -6.26 24.72
CA ILE A 289 5.90 -7.09 23.81
C ILE A 289 6.85 -7.87 22.90
N VAL A 290 6.71 -9.19 22.90
CA VAL A 290 7.51 -10.09 22.06
C VAL A 290 6.59 -10.88 21.14
N ALA A 291 6.93 -10.90 19.84
CA ALA A 291 6.25 -11.74 18.86
C ALA A 291 6.67 -13.20 19.06
N ARG A 292 5.69 -14.10 19.11
CA ARG A 292 5.86 -15.54 19.27
C ARG A 292 5.14 -16.27 18.14
N ARG A 293 5.84 -17.20 17.49
CA ARG A 293 5.25 -18.08 16.48
C ARG A 293 4.68 -19.32 17.17
N PRO A 294 3.40 -19.69 16.97
CA PRO A 294 2.87 -20.90 17.58
C PRO A 294 3.44 -22.16 16.94
N ALA A 295 3.64 -23.21 17.74
CA ALA A 295 4.01 -24.53 17.22
C ALA A 295 2.79 -25.17 16.54
N SER A 296 2.63 -24.93 15.24
CA SER A 296 1.49 -25.39 14.45
C SER A 296 1.89 -25.76 13.02
N GLY A 297 1.61 -27.00 12.62
CA GLY A 297 1.84 -27.46 11.26
C GLY A 297 1.01 -26.69 10.23
N LEU A 298 -0.22 -26.31 10.57
CA LEU A 298 -1.08 -25.47 9.73
C LEU A 298 -0.43 -24.11 9.46
N VAL A 299 0.10 -23.46 10.51
CA VAL A 299 0.74 -22.14 10.35
C VAL A 299 2.00 -22.25 9.51
N THR A 300 2.82 -23.28 9.78
CA THR A 300 4.05 -23.56 9.04
C THR A 300 3.80 -23.73 7.54
N ALA A 301 2.69 -24.38 7.18
CA ALA A 301 2.29 -24.57 5.79
C ALA A 301 1.63 -23.31 5.19
N MET A 302 0.73 -22.64 5.91
CA MET A 302 -0.08 -21.55 5.34
C MET A 302 0.67 -20.21 5.26
N GLU A 303 1.66 -19.94 6.11
CA GLU A 303 2.40 -18.67 6.06
C GLU A 303 3.12 -18.43 4.73
N PRO A 304 3.88 -19.39 4.15
CA PRO A 304 4.44 -19.23 2.80
C PRO A 304 3.39 -18.96 1.73
N VAL A 305 2.21 -19.60 1.82
CA VAL A 305 1.10 -19.39 0.88
C VAL A 305 0.57 -17.96 0.99
N MET A 306 0.35 -17.47 2.21
CA MET A 306 -0.12 -16.09 2.44
C MET A 306 0.90 -15.04 2.03
N ARG A 307 2.20 -15.30 2.19
CA ARG A 307 3.26 -14.42 1.67
C ARG A 307 3.26 -14.34 0.15
N ALA A 308 3.02 -15.47 -0.53
CA ALA A 308 2.95 -15.54 -1.98
C ALA A 308 1.69 -14.87 -2.56
N CYS A 309 0.53 -15.14 -1.96
CA CYS A 309 -0.78 -14.74 -2.47
C CYS A 309 -1.23 -13.36 -1.98
N GLY A 310 -0.77 -12.90 -0.81
CA GLY A 310 -1.32 -11.74 -0.13
C GLY A 310 -2.74 -11.99 0.40
N GLY A 311 -3.45 -10.92 0.74
CA GLY A 311 -4.83 -10.97 1.22
C GLY A 311 -4.98 -10.87 2.74
N VAL A 312 -6.04 -11.46 3.28
CA VAL A 312 -6.41 -11.35 4.71
C VAL A 312 -6.48 -12.74 5.35
N TRP A 313 -5.83 -12.90 6.49
CA TRP A 313 -5.86 -14.09 7.31
C TRP A 313 -6.62 -13.81 8.61
N THR A 314 -7.87 -14.27 8.70
CA THR A 314 -8.70 -14.16 9.89
C THR A 314 -8.39 -15.28 10.87
N ALA A 315 -8.04 -14.94 12.12
CA ALA A 315 -7.67 -15.93 13.14
C ALA A 315 -8.00 -15.49 14.57
N GLN A 316 -8.07 -16.46 15.51
CA GLN A 316 -8.27 -16.16 16.93
C GLN A 316 -7.04 -15.42 17.47
N ALA A 317 -7.28 -14.31 18.18
CA ALA A 317 -6.23 -13.68 18.98
C ALA A 317 -5.92 -14.55 20.21
N SER A 318 -4.65 -14.84 20.42
CA SER A 318 -4.21 -15.77 21.48
C SER A 318 -3.18 -15.19 22.44
N GLY A 319 -2.56 -14.05 22.09
CA GLY A 319 -1.59 -13.34 22.91
C GLY A 319 -2.23 -12.31 23.85
N ASP A 320 -1.66 -12.16 25.04
CA ASP A 320 -2.12 -11.18 26.03
C ASP A 320 -1.78 -9.72 25.64
N ALA A 321 -0.82 -9.52 24.73
CA ALA A 321 -0.45 -8.22 24.17
C ALA A 321 -1.01 -7.98 22.75
N ASP A 322 -1.88 -8.87 22.24
CA ASP A 322 -2.36 -8.78 20.87
C ASP A 322 -3.16 -7.51 20.59
N ARG A 323 -3.89 -6.99 21.58
CA ARG A 323 -4.73 -5.78 21.42
C ARG A 323 -3.89 -4.52 21.18
N GLU A 324 -2.66 -4.51 21.69
CA GLU A 324 -1.76 -3.37 21.61
C GLU A 324 -0.98 -3.32 20.30
N THR A 325 -1.03 -4.41 19.53
CA THR A 325 -0.30 -4.58 18.28
C THR A 325 -1.20 -4.53 17.04
N THR A 326 -2.51 -4.39 17.23
CA THR A 326 -3.49 -4.27 16.14
C THR A 326 -4.06 -2.86 16.03
N ASP A 327 -4.62 -2.55 14.86
CA ASP A 327 -5.47 -1.37 14.70
C ASP A 327 -6.83 -1.54 15.42
N ALA A 328 -7.68 -0.51 15.35
CA ALA A 328 -8.99 -0.50 16.01
C ALA A 328 -9.95 -1.59 15.50
N ARG A 329 -9.70 -2.16 14.32
CA ARG A 329 -10.47 -3.27 13.74
C ARG A 329 -9.81 -4.63 13.98
N GLY A 330 -8.66 -4.69 14.66
CA GLY A 330 -7.96 -5.93 14.94
C GLY A 330 -7.05 -6.38 13.79
N HIS A 331 -6.65 -5.48 12.89
CA HIS A 331 -5.73 -5.80 11.79
C HIS A 331 -4.26 -5.65 12.20
N LEU A 332 -3.43 -6.54 11.69
CA LEU A 332 -1.96 -6.53 11.81
C LEU A 332 -1.32 -6.86 10.45
N GLY A 333 -0.37 -6.05 9.99
CA GLY A 333 0.44 -6.36 8.81
C GLY A 333 1.54 -7.36 9.14
N VAL A 334 1.71 -8.41 8.33
CA VAL A 334 2.73 -9.46 8.57
C VAL A 334 3.59 -9.71 7.32
N PRO A 335 4.93 -9.77 7.45
CA PRO A 335 5.74 -9.34 8.61
C PRO A 335 5.57 -7.84 8.94
N ALA A 336 5.86 -7.43 10.18
CA ALA A 336 5.62 -6.06 10.64
C ALA A 336 6.40 -4.99 9.85
N ASP A 337 7.64 -5.30 9.45
CA ASP A 337 8.53 -4.35 8.75
C ASP A 337 8.21 -4.20 7.25
N ASP A 338 7.72 -5.26 6.62
CA ASP A 338 7.33 -5.30 5.20
C ASP A 338 6.05 -6.15 5.03
N PRO A 339 4.87 -5.58 5.35
CA PRO A 339 3.61 -6.32 5.33
C PRO A 339 3.31 -6.95 3.95
N ARG A 340 3.31 -8.28 3.91
CA ARG A 340 2.97 -9.09 2.72
C ARG A 340 1.49 -9.44 2.66
N TYR A 341 0.86 -9.63 3.82
CA TYR A 341 -0.56 -9.88 4.00
C TYR A 341 -1.03 -9.26 5.32
N GLN A 342 -2.34 -9.23 5.53
CA GLN A 342 -2.95 -8.76 6.78
C GLN A 342 -3.48 -9.94 7.59
N VAL A 343 -3.34 -9.87 8.91
CA VAL A 343 -4.04 -10.74 9.86
C VAL A 343 -5.21 -9.97 10.43
N ARG A 344 -6.41 -10.55 10.44
CA ARG A 344 -7.58 -10.04 11.15
C ARG A 344 -7.82 -10.87 12.40
N ARG A 345 -7.63 -10.27 13.57
CA ARG A 345 -7.80 -10.94 14.86
C ARG A 345 -9.27 -10.95 15.30
N VAL A 346 -9.74 -12.12 15.71
CA VAL A 346 -11.05 -12.34 16.32
C VAL A 346 -10.87 -12.59 17.81
N TRP A 347 -11.56 -11.79 18.63
CA TRP A 347 -11.50 -11.86 20.08
C TRP A 347 -12.57 -12.81 20.59
N LEU A 348 -12.17 -13.76 21.44
CA LEU A 348 -13.08 -14.65 22.14
C LEU A 348 -13.10 -14.34 23.63
N SER A 349 -14.25 -14.51 24.27
CA SER A 349 -14.34 -14.52 25.72
C SER A 349 -13.69 -15.79 26.27
N LYS A 350 -13.48 -15.83 27.59
CA LYS A 350 -12.91 -17.02 28.22
C LYS A 350 -13.85 -18.21 28.13
N GLU A 351 -15.14 -17.98 28.30
CA GLU A 351 -16.21 -18.97 28.19
C GLU A 351 -16.32 -19.53 26.77
N GLU A 352 -16.20 -18.66 25.75
CA GLU A 352 -16.12 -19.07 24.35
C GLU A 352 -14.89 -19.93 24.11
N GLU A 353 -13.70 -19.51 24.53
CA GLU A 353 -12.47 -20.29 24.37
C GLU A 353 -12.58 -21.67 25.07
N ASP A 354 -13.11 -21.71 26.29
CA ASP A 354 -13.26 -22.93 27.07
C ASP A 354 -14.26 -23.90 26.44
N GLY A 355 -15.43 -23.43 26.02
CA GLY A 355 -16.45 -24.29 25.43
C GLY A 355 -16.15 -24.69 23.98
N TYR A 356 -15.71 -23.77 23.12
CA TYR A 356 -15.43 -24.05 21.71
C TYR A 356 -14.09 -24.75 21.52
N TYR A 357 -12.99 -24.15 22.00
CA TYR A 357 -11.64 -24.60 21.67
C TYR A 357 -11.25 -25.78 22.55
N TYR A 358 -11.26 -25.63 23.88
CA TYR A 358 -10.89 -26.74 24.76
C TYR A 358 -11.96 -27.84 24.78
N GLY A 359 -13.23 -27.47 24.86
CA GLY A 359 -14.36 -28.40 24.89
C GLY A 359 -14.64 -29.08 23.54
N PHE A 360 -15.50 -28.48 22.72
CA PHE A 360 -16.04 -29.14 21.52
C PHE A 360 -14.95 -29.56 20.53
N ALA A 361 -14.01 -28.67 20.22
CA ALA A 361 -12.98 -28.92 19.22
C ALA A 361 -11.95 -29.95 19.72
N ASN A 362 -11.38 -29.78 20.91
CA ASN A 362 -10.23 -30.59 21.37
C ASN A 362 -10.57 -31.76 22.31
N GLU A 363 -11.68 -31.73 23.03
CA GLU A 363 -12.20 -32.90 23.77
C GLU A 363 -13.27 -33.67 22.98
N GLY A 364 -13.96 -33.03 22.02
CA GLY A 364 -14.96 -33.67 21.16
C GLY A 364 -14.39 -34.13 19.81
N LEU A 365 -14.19 -33.20 18.87
CA LEU A 365 -13.83 -33.51 17.47
C LEU A 365 -12.44 -34.12 17.30
N TRP A 366 -11.43 -33.63 18.04
CA TRP A 366 -10.06 -34.15 17.93
C TRP A 366 -9.97 -35.66 18.23
N PRO A 367 -10.43 -36.17 19.40
CA PRO A 367 -10.45 -37.62 19.66
C PRO A 367 -11.48 -38.38 18.81
N LEU A 368 -12.57 -37.74 18.35
CA LEU A 368 -13.50 -38.37 17.41
C LEU A 368 -12.81 -38.75 16.09
N CYS A 369 -12.00 -37.84 15.58
CA CYS A 369 -11.34 -38.00 14.29
C CYS A 369 -10.03 -38.79 14.38
N HIS A 370 -9.34 -38.72 15.52
CA HIS A 370 -8.15 -39.53 15.78
C HIS A 370 -8.53 -40.78 16.59
N ILE A 371 -8.70 -41.90 15.90
CA ILE A 371 -9.04 -43.21 16.48
C ILE A 371 -7.85 -43.79 17.31
N VAL A 372 -7.53 -43.16 18.45
CA VAL A 372 -6.40 -43.50 19.34
C VAL A 372 -6.87 -43.78 20.77
N HIS A 373 -8.04 -44.40 20.91
CA HIS A 373 -8.63 -44.87 22.18
C HIS A 373 -8.88 -43.79 23.25
N THR A 374 -8.80 -42.50 22.90
CA THR A 374 -9.30 -41.42 23.75
C THR A 374 -10.77 -41.18 23.46
N ARG A 375 -11.62 -41.27 24.48
CA ARG A 375 -13.07 -41.12 24.31
C ARG A 375 -13.43 -39.65 24.02
N PRO A 376 -14.17 -39.36 22.93
CA PRO A 376 -14.67 -38.00 22.69
C PRO A 376 -15.72 -37.60 23.72
N GLN A 377 -15.69 -36.34 24.13
CA GLN A 377 -16.63 -35.75 25.07
C GLN A 377 -17.50 -34.70 24.36
N PHE A 378 -18.81 -34.86 24.48
CA PHE A 378 -19.79 -33.97 23.85
C PHE A 378 -20.70 -33.39 24.91
N ARG A 379 -20.68 -32.05 25.04
CA ARG A 379 -21.50 -31.30 25.99
C ARG A 379 -22.33 -30.27 25.23
N PRO A 380 -23.66 -30.15 25.48
CA PRO A 380 -24.49 -29.17 24.77
C PRO A 380 -24.04 -27.72 24.94
N ALA A 381 -23.47 -27.37 26.09
CA ALA A 381 -22.90 -26.05 26.34
C ALA A 381 -21.70 -25.74 25.41
N ASP A 382 -20.79 -26.71 25.25
CA ASP A 382 -19.64 -26.60 24.34
C ASP A 382 -20.09 -26.48 22.89
N TRP A 383 -21.11 -27.23 22.49
CA TRP A 383 -21.72 -27.10 21.16
C TRP A 383 -22.30 -25.70 20.93
N ALA A 384 -22.99 -25.14 21.91
CA ALA A 384 -23.52 -23.78 21.82
C ALA A 384 -22.38 -22.76 21.62
N GLN A 385 -21.27 -22.90 22.35
CA GLN A 385 -20.07 -22.07 22.15
C GLN A 385 -19.43 -22.31 20.79
N TYR A 386 -19.40 -23.55 20.31
CA TYR A 386 -18.85 -23.88 19.00
C TYR A 386 -19.61 -23.20 17.86
N ARG A 387 -20.94 -23.16 17.93
CA ARG A 387 -21.77 -22.40 16.99
C ARG A 387 -21.54 -20.90 17.11
N ALA A 388 -21.58 -20.34 18.32
CA ALA A 388 -21.40 -18.91 18.55
C ALA A 388 -20.05 -18.41 18.04
N VAL A 389 -18.97 -19.19 18.22
CA VAL A 389 -17.66 -18.85 17.67
C VAL A 389 -17.64 -18.96 16.14
N ASN A 390 -18.26 -19.97 15.55
CA ASN A 390 -18.38 -20.06 14.08
C ASN A 390 -19.16 -18.87 13.50
N GLU A 391 -20.24 -18.42 14.16
CA GLU A 391 -21.01 -17.23 13.79
C GLU A 391 -20.16 -15.96 13.88
N ARG A 392 -19.41 -15.78 14.97
CA ARG A 392 -18.50 -14.62 15.13
C ARG A 392 -17.41 -14.59 14.08
N PHE A 393 -16.85 -15.74 13.71
CA PHE A 393 -15.89 -15.82 12.61
C PHE A 393 -16.55 -15.55 11.27
N ALA A 394 -17.80 -15.98 11.06
CA ALA A 394 -18.55 -15.66 9.85
C ALA A 394 -18.75 -14.14 9.71
N GLU A 395 -19.16 -13.45 10.79
CA GLU A 395 -19.29 -11.99 10.82
C GLU A 395 -17.97 -11.29 10.46
N ALA A 396 -16.87 -11.69 11.10
CA ALA A 396 -15.56 -11.12 10.82
C ALA A 396 -15.13 -11.33 9.36
N VAL A 397 -15.38 -12.51 8.78
CA VAL A 397 -15.05 -12.79 7.38
C VAL A 397 -15.93 -11.97 6.43
N LEU A 398 -17.23 -11.88 6.72
CA LEU A 398 -18.19 -11.12 5.91
C LEU A 398 -17.83 -9.63 5.85
N GLU A 399 -17.33 -9.05 6.95
CA GLU A 399 -16.80 -7.68 6.98
C GLU A 399 -15.60 -7.49 6.02
N GLU A 400 -14.68 -8.46 5.97
CA GLU A 400 -13.48 -8.38 5.12
C GLU A 400 -13.81 -8.57 3.63
N ILE A 401 -14.79 -9.43 3.31
CA ILE A 401 -15.16 -9.73 1.91
C ILE A 401 -16.23 -8.81 1.33
N GLN A 402 -16.79 -7.88 2.11
CA GLN A 402 -17.97 -7.08 1.74
C GLN A 402 -17.82 -6.30 0.41
N HIS A 403 -16.60 -5.88 0.05
CA HIS A 403 -16.32 -5.08 -1.16
C HIS A 403 -15.62 -5.88 -2.27
N THR A 404 -15.54 -7.20 -2.11
CA THR A 404 -14.92 -8.08 -3.09
C THR A 404 -16.01 -8.83 -3.85
N GLU A 405 -16.03 -8.73 -5.18
CA GLU A 405 -16.88 -9.56 -6.04
C GLU A 405 -16.35 -10.99 -6.05
N SER A 406 -17.24 -11.98 -5.90
CA SER A 406 -16.91 -13.41 -5.94
C SER A 406 -15.70 -13.81 -5.08
N PRO A 407 -15.69 -13.47 -3.78
CA PRO A 407 -14.52 -13.61 -2.91
C PRO A 407 -14.12 -15.07 -2.74
N LEU A 408 -12.82 -15.32 -2.67
CA LEU A 408 -12.24 -16.65 -2.43
C LEU A 408 -11.92 -16.82 -0.95
N VAL A 409 -12.71 -17.66 -0.28
CA VAL A 409 -12.57 -17.91 1.15
C VAL A 409 -12.08 -19.34 1.37
N LEU A 410 -10.89 -19.46 1.96
CA LEU A 410 -10.26 -20.73 2.30
C LEU A 410 -10.29 -20.93 3.81
N ILE A 411 -11.20 -21.78 4.26
CA ILE A 411 -11.47 -22.12 5.65
C ILE A 411 -10.59 -23.31 6.04
N GLN A 412 -9.94 -23.20 7.19
CA GLN A 412 -8.99 -24.19 7.65
C GLN A 412 -9.49 -24.91 8.90
N ASP A 413 -9.63 -26.22 8.74
CA ASP A 413 -9.65 -27.23 9.77
C ASP A 413 -10.95 -27.40 10.58
N TYR A 414 -10.96 -28.43 11.41
CA TYR A 414 -12.10 -28.94 12.17
C TYR A 414 -12.76 -27.95 13.14
N HIS A 415 -12.15 -26.80 13.38
CA HIS A 415 -12.72 -25.77 14.24
C HIS A 415 -13.88 -25.01 13.56
N PHE A 416 -13.94 -25.06 12.22
CA PHE A 416 -14.86 -24.23 11.44
C PHE A 416 -15.75 -25.03 10.50
N ALA A 417 -16.21 -26.20 10.94
CA ALA A 417 -17.09 -27.05 10.14
C ALA A 417 -18.38 -26.34 9.70
N LEU A 418 -18.88 -25.36 10.46
CA LEU A 418 -20.14 -24.64 10.18
C LEU A 418 -19.95 -23.40 9.30
N LEU A 419 -18.74 -22.85 9.29
CA LEU A 419 -18.42 -21.60 8.66
C LEU A 419 -18.74 -21.52 7.15
N PRO A 420 -18.53 -22.56 6.32
CA PRO A 420 -18.83 -22.47 4.89
C PRO A 420 -20.31 -22.14 4.63
N ALA A 421 -21.23 -22.84 5.31
CA ALA A 421 -22.67 -22.59 5.18
C ALA A 421 -23.07 -21.20 5.70
N LEU A 422 -22.49 -20.74 6.81
CA LEU A 422 -22.76 -19.41 7.37
C LEU A 422 -22.35 -18.29 6.41
N ILE A 423 -21.22 -18.44 5.72
CA ILE A 423 -20.78 -17.47 4.71
C ILE A 423 -21.68 -17.50 3.49
N LYS A 424 -21.95 -18.69 2.92
CA LYS A 424 -22.82 -18.83 1.73
C LYS A 424 -24.24 -18.32 1.96
N ALA A 425 -24.76 -18.40 3.18
CA ALA A 425 -26.08 -17.87 3.52
C ALA A 425 -26.20 -16.35 3.29
N GLN A 426 -25.10 -15.60 3.45
CA GLN A 426 -25.08 -14.15 3.25
C GLN A 426 -24.39 -13.74 1.94
N ARG A 427 -23.47 -14.56 1.43
CA ARG A 427 -22.72 -14.35 0.19
C ARG A 427 -22.73 -15.61 -0.67
N PRO A 428 -23.83 -15.89 -1.40
CA PRO A 428 -23.92 -17.05 -2.29
C PRO A 428 -22.85 -17.04 -3.40
N ASP A 429 -22.41 -15.85 -3.81
CA ASP A 429 -21.36 -15.60 -4.79
C ASP A 429 -19.94 -15.93 -4.29
N ALA A 430 -19.74 -16.01 -2.96
CA ALA A 430 -18.45 -16.36 -2.39
C ALA A 430 -18.06 -17.79 -2.77
N ARG A 431 -16.83 -17.97 -3.23
CA ARG A 431 -16.25 -19.29 -3.50
C ARG A 431 -15.56 -19.79 -2.25
N THR A 432 -16.17 -20.76 -1.58
CA THR A 432 -15.76 -21.25 -0.28
C THR A 432 -15.10 -22.62 -0.41
N ALA A 433 -13.90 -22.77 0.16
CA ALA A 433 -13.26 -24.06 0.35
C ALA A 433 -13.04 -24.30 1.83
N ILE A 434 -13.25 -25.54 2.29
CA ILE A 434 -12.79 -25.99 3.61
C ILE A 434 -11.76 -27.10 3.44
N PHE A 435 -10.59 -26.93 4.07
CA PHE A 435 -9.57 -27.96 4.09
C PHE A 435 -9.47 -28.58 5.50
N TRP A 436 -9.66 -29.89 5.60
CA TRP A 436 -9.66 -30.64 6.85
C TRP A 436 -8.28 -31.28 7.10
N HIS A 437 -7.54 -30.77 8.10
CA HIS A 437 -6.12 -31.14 8.31
C HIS A 437 -5.91 -32.36 9.20
N ILE A 438 -6.93 -32.77 9.95
CA ILE A 438 -6.89 -33.99 10.75
C ILE A 438 -7.43 -35.17 9.92
N PRO A 439 -7.29 -36.44 10.37
CA PRO A 439 -7.93 -37.54 9.69
C PRO A 439 -9.45 -37.36 9.62
N TRP A 440 -10.09 -37.93 8.59
CA TRP A 440 -11.54 -38.15 8.61
C TRP A 440 -11.82 -39.61 8.99
N PRO A 441 -12.53 -39.86 10.10
CA PRO A 441 -12.77 -41.23 10.59
C PRO A 441 -13.79 -41.95 9.70
N ASN A 442 -13.95 -43.27 9.90
CA ASN A 442 -15.05 -43.99 9.27
C ASN A 442 -16.40 -43.54 9.86
N PHE A 443 -17.50 -43.91 9.19
CA PHE A 443 -18.84 -43.51 9.63
C PHE A 443 -19.18 -43.96 11.06
N GLU A 444 -18.80 -45.18 11.45
CA GLU A 444 -19.12 -45.71 12.79
C GLU A 444 -18.49 -44.88 13.92
N ALA A 445 -17.24 -44.43 13.73
CA ALA A 445 -16.61 -43.55 14.69
C ALA A 445 -17.22 -42.14 14.63
N PHE A 446 -17.50 -41.59 13.44
CA PHE A 446 -18.08 -40.25 13.31
C PHE A 446 -19.50 -40.15 13.90
N SER A 447 -20.28 -41.22 13.80
CA SER A 447 -21.68 -41.27 14.26
C SER A 447 -21.84 -41.15 15.78
N ILE A 448 -20.75 -41.23 16.54
CA ILE A 448 -20.70 -40.93 17.98
C ILE A 448 -21.04 -39.45 18.24
N CYS A 449 -20.78 -38.55 17.29
CA CYS A 449 -21.08 -37.12 17.46
C CYS A 449 -22.60 -36.84 17.40
N PRO A 450 -23.20 -36.26 18.45
CA PRO A 450 -24.64 -35.95 18.46
C PRO A 450 -25.07 -34.93 17.40
N TRP A 451 -24.14 -34.06 16.95
CA TRP A 451 -24.38 -32.98 15.99
C TRP A 451 -23.75 -33.26 14.62
N GLN A 452 -23.52 -34.54 14.29
CA GLN A 452 -22.92 -34.95 13.01
C GLN A 452 -23.63 -34.34 11.80
N GLU A 453 -24.97 -34.27 11.81
CA GLU A 453 -25.73 -33.72 10.70
C GLU A 453 -25.49 -32.22 10.51
N ASP A 454 -25.49 -31.44 11.61
CA ASP A 454 -25.19 -30.00 11.58
C ASP A 454 -23.78 -29.73 11.04
N LEU A 455 -22.78 -30.50 11.50
CA LEU A 455 -21.40 -30.40 11.04
C LEU A 455 -21.29 -30.68 9.53
N LEU A 456 -21.90 -31.76 9.06
CA LEU A 456 -21.88 -32.13 7.64
C LEU A 456 -22.62 -31.09 6.78
N ARG A 457 -23.78 -30.61 7.23
CA ARG A 457 -24.53 -29.55 6.52
C ARG A 457 -23.71 -28.27 6.42
N GLY A 458 -23.01 -27.91 7.51
CA GLY A 458 -22.06 -26.81 7.56
C GLY A 458 -20.94 -26.94 6.53
N MET A 459 -20.28 -28.09 6.50
CA MET A 459 -19.15 -28.36 5.59
C MET A 459 -19.60 -28.38 4.13
N LEU A 460 -20.77 -28.95 3.86
CA LEU A 460 -21.41 -28.99 2.55
C LEU A 460 -21.98 -27.62 2.12
N GLY A 461 -21.71 -26.54 2.86
CA GLY A 461 -21.80 -25.18 2.33
C GLY A 461 -20.54 -24.74 1.56
N ALA A 462 -19.49 -25.56 1.55
CA ALA A 462 -18.30 -25.31 0.75
C ALA A 462 -18.52 -25.75 -0.70
N ASP A 463 -17.98 -25.00 -1.65
CA ASP A 463 -17.86 -25.43 -3.04
C ASP A 463 -16.80 -26.53 -3.19
N LEU A 464 -15.76 -26.50 -2.36
CA LEU A 464 -14.67 -27.48 -2.33
C LEU A 464 -14.34 -27.92 -0.90
N ILE A 465 -14.35 -29.23 -0.65
CA ILE A 465 -13.86 -29.84 0.59
C ILE A 465 -12.56 -30.59 0.26
N GLY A 466 -11.48 -30.19 0.91
CA GLY A 466 -10.16 -30.80 0.76
C GLY A 466 -9.79 -31.68 1.95
N PHE A 467 -9.17 -32.83 1.67
CA PHE A 467 -8.56 -33.72 2.67
C PHE A 467 -7.12 -34.06 2.31
N HIS A 468 -6.34 -34.62 3.23
CA HIS A 468 -4.97 -35.04 2.92
C HIS A 468 -4.86 -36.24 1.98
N THR A 469 -5.76 -37.22 2.11
CA THR A 469 -5.65 -38.50 1.40
C THR A 469 -6.98 -38.88 0.75
N GLN A 470 -6.91 -39.68 -0.31
CA GLN A 470 -8.12 -40.21 -0.97
C GLN A 470 -8.97 -41.06 -0.01
N TYR A 471 -8.33 -41.74 0.94
CA TYR A 471 -9.02 -42.53 1.96
C TYR A 471 -9.98 -41.67 2.79
N TYR A 472 -9.55 -40.48 3.21
CA TYR A 472 -10.40 -39.54 3.96
C TYR A 472 -11.55 -38.98 3.11
N CYS A 473 -11.32 -38.72 1.82
CA CYS A 473 -12.39 -38.34 0.88
C CYS A 473 -13.48 -39.41 0.81
N ASN A 474 -13.09 -40.68 0.68
CA ASN A 474 -14.02 -41.80 0.58
C ASN A 474 -14.86 -41.94 1.86
N ASN A 475 -14.20 -41.88 3.03
CA ASN A 475 -14.90 -41.95 4.32
C ASN A 475 -15.87 -40.78 4.52
N PHE A 476 -15.49 -39.57 4.08
CA PHE A 476 -16.36 -38.40 4.16
C PHE A 476 -17.62 -38.60 3.30
N LEU A 477 -17.48 -39.01 2.04
CA LEU A 477 -18.62 -39.26 1.16
C LEU A 477 -19.55 -40.35 1.72
N GLU A 478 -19.00 -41.43 2.28
CA GLU A 478 -19.80 -42.46 2.95
C GLU A 478 -20.53 -41.91 4.18
N THR A 479 -19.87 -41.04 4.95
CA THR A 479 -20.50 -40.40 6.12
C THR A 479 -21.66 -39.50 5.69
N VAL A 480 -21.48 -38.70 4.63
CA VAL A 480 -22.54 -37.85 4.08
C VAL A 480 -23.71 -38.71 3.58
N GLU A 481 -23.44 -39.76 2.81
CA GLU A 481 -24.47 -40.65 2.23
C GLU A 481 -25.40 -41.26 3.29
N ARG A 482 -24.88 -41.53 4.49
CA ARG A 482 -25.64 -42.16 5.59
C ARG A 482 -26.38 -41.17 6.48
N VAL A 483 -25.99 -39.90 6.51
CA VAL A 483 -26.49 -38.90 7.48
C VAL A 483 -27.34 -37.82 6.83
N VAL A 484 -26.93 -37.36 5.64
CA VAL A 484 -27.55 -36.21 4.97
C VAL A 484 -28.24 -36.70 3.71
N GLU A 485 -29.49 -36.28 3.52
CA GLU A 485 -30.22 -36.47 2.26
C GLU A 485 -29.57 -35.61 1.16
N ALA A 486 -28.63 -36.21 0.43
CA ALA A 486 -27.92 -35.60 -0.69
C ALA A 486 -27.60 -36.64 -1.77
N ARG A 487 -27.50 -36.20 -3.03
CA ARG A 487 -27.09 -37.08 -4.12
C ARG A 487 -25.57 -37.10 -4.23
N ILE A 488 -24.97 -38.25 -3.96
CA ILE A 488 -23.52 -38.45 -4.09
C ILE A 488 -23.18 -38.85 -5.53
N ASP A 489 -22.26 -38.12 -6.16
CA ASP A 489 -21.62 -38.51 -7.40
C ASP A 489 -20.24 -39.09 -7.07
N ARG A 490 -20.15 -40.43 -7.12
CA ARG A 490 -18.91 -41.16 -6.81
C ARG A 490 -17.88 -41.10 -7.93
N GLU A 491 -18.29 -40.80 -9.17
CA GLU A 491 -17.36 -40.69 -10.31
C GLU A 491 -16.59 -39.37 -10.25
N ASN A 492 -17.31 -38.29 -9.93
CA ASN A 492 -16.74 -36.94 -9.85
C ASN A 492 -16.31 -36.53 -8.44
N PHE A 493 -16.51 -37.40 -7.44
CA PHE A 493 -16.31 -37.12 -6.01
C PHE A 493 -17.00 -35.82 -5.60
N SER A 494 -18.31 -35.75 -5.80
CA SER A 494 -19.10 -34.57 -5.41
C SER A 494 -20.39 -34.93 -4.69
N VAL A 495 -20.90 -33.95 -3.95
CA VAL A 495 -22.18 -34.03 -3.23
C VAL A 495 -23.09 -32.95 -3.78
N ASN A 496 -24.22 -33.36 -4.34
CA ASN A 496 -25.23 -32.46 -4.90
C ASN A 496 -26.38 -32.30 -3.91
N ARG A 497 -26.64 -31.07 -3.48
CA ARG A 497 -27.72 -30.72 -2.56
C ARG A 497 -28.49 -29.51 -3.09
N GLY A 498 -29.68 -29.76 -3.65
CA GLY A 498 -30.46 -28.73 -4.34
C GLY A 498 -29.71 -28.25 -5.59
N SER A 499 -29.52 -26.94 -5.72
CA SER A 499 -28.70 -26.34 -6.79
C SER A 499 -27.21 -26.31 -6.47
N HIS A 500 -26.80 -26.67 -5.24
CA HIS A 500 -25.41 -26.57 -4.79
C HIS A 500 -24.64 -27.87 -4.99
N THR A 501 -23.43 -27.76 -5.52
CA THR A 501 -22.53 -28.90 -5.74
C THR A 501 -21.22 -28.69 -4.98
N THR A 502 -20.94 -29.57 -4.03
CA THR A 502 -19.68 -29.58 -3.29
C THR A 502 -18.73 -30.62 -3.85
N SER A 503 -17.56 -30.23 -4.34
CA SER A 503 -16.51 -31.17 -4.76
C SER A 503 -15.66 -31.62 -3.57
N VAL A 504 -15.25 -32.89 -3.55
CA VAL A 504 -14.44 -33.49 -2.48
C VAL A 504 -13.16 -34.06 -3.08
N LYS A 505 -11.98 -33.56 -2.66
CA LYS A 505 -10.70 -33.95 -3.28
C LYS A 505 -9.53 -34.09 -2.31
N PRO A 506 -8.55 -34.96 -2.62
CA PRO A 506 -7.33 -35.07 -1.84
C PRO A 506 -6.31 -34.01 -2.27
N PHE A 507 -5.77 -33.26 -1.31
CA PHE A 507 -4.61 -32.40 -1.45
C PHE A 507 -3.64 -32.69 -0.28
N PRO A 508 -2.59 -33.53 -0.47
CA PRO A 508 -1.62 -33.80 0.58
C PRO A 508 -0.82 -32.53 0.87
N ILE A 509 -0.95 -32.00 2.10
CA ILE A 509 -0.24 -30.79 2.50
C ILE A 509 1.25 -31.09 2.67
N SER A 510 2.08 -30.07 2.51
CA SER A 510 3.52 -30.21 2.56
C SER A 510 4.19 -28.95 3.10
N VAL A 511 5.51 -28.92 3.05
CA VAL A 511 6.35 -27.83 3.57
C VAL A 511 6.94 -27.01 2.43
N ALA A 512 7.45 -25.82 2.75
CA ALA A 512 8.21 -25.02 1.80
C ALA A 512 9.64 -25.57 1.64
N PRO A 513 10.22 -25.57 0.41
CA PRO A 513 11.57 -26.06 0.18
C PRO A 513 12.69 -25.16 0.74
N THR A 514 12.37 -23.93 1.19
CA THR A 514 13.34 -22.89 1.60
C THR A 514 14.02 -23.13 2.95
N PHE A 515 13.79 -24.26 3.62
CA PHE A 515 14.43 -24.58 4.90
C PHE A 515 15.95 -24.82 4.80
N VAL A 516 16.62 -24.56 3.67
CA VAL A 516 18.03 -24.92 3.45
C VAL A 516 18.97 -23.72 3.35
N ASP A 517 18.45 -22.50 3.19
CA ASP A 517 19.25 -21.35 2.75
C ASP A 517 20.25 -20.79 3.80
N ASP A 518 20.14 -21.18 5.08
CA ASP A 518 21.08 -20.81 6.15
C ASP A 518 21.31 -21.98 7.13
N PRO A 519 22.11 -23.01 6.74
CA PRO A 519 22.31 -24.20 7.56
C PRO A 519 22.88 -23.86 8.95
N PRO A 520 22.51 -24.62 9.99
CA PRO A 520 22.97 -24.35 11.35
C PRO A 520 24.49 -24.43 11.41
N LYS A 521 25.11 -23.38 11.96
CA LYS A 521 26.57 -23.28 12.09
C LYS A 521 27.14 -24.14 13.22
N THR A 522 26.29 -24.59 14.13
CA THR A 522 26.64 -25.43 15.28
C THR A 522 27.10 -26.80 14.81
N SER A 523 28.27 -27.26 15.26
CA SER A 523 28.75 -28.61 14.98
C SER A 523 27.94 -29.67 15.75
N ARG A 524 28.03 -30.94 15.33
CA ARG A 524 27.41 -32.05 16.06
C ARG A 524 27.98 -32.18 17.48
N GLU A 525 29.29 -31.99 17.63
CA GLU A 525 29.99 -32.04 18.91
C GLU A 525 29.55 -30.89 19.83
N GLU A 526 29.42 -29.67 19.29
CA GLU A 526 28.93 -28.51 20.04
C GLU A 526 27.49 -28.73 20.53
N LEU A 527 26.60 -29.19 19.64
CA LEU A 527 25.20 -29.48 19.98
C LEU A 527 25.08 -30.52 21.11
N LEU A 528 25.87 -31.60 21.02
CA LEU A 528 25.87 -32.64 22.05
C LEU A 528 26.53 -32.18 23.36
N ALA A 529 27.58 -31.35 23.28
CA ALA A 529 28.24 -30.76 24.43
C ALA A 529 27.29 -29.82 25.22
N GLU A 530 26.47 -29.03 24.54
CA GLU A 530 25.44 -28.18 25.17
C GLU A 530 24.43 -29.01 25.99
N LEU A 531 24.11 -30.22 25.53
CA LEU A 531 23.25 -31.16 26.25
C LEU A 531 24.00 -31.96 27.34
N GLY A 532 25.33 -31.83 27.41
CA GLY A 532 26.19 -32.57 28.32
C GLY A 532 26.25 -34.06 27.99
N ILE A 533 26.25 -34.43 26.71
CA ILE A 533 26.16 -35.81 26.22
C ILE A 533 27.24 -36.07 25.18
N SER A 534 27.69 -37.33 25.10
CA SER A 534 28.55 -37.83 24.03
C SER A 534 27.97 -39.17 23.55
N ALA A 535 27.71 -39.29 22.25
CA ALA A 535 27.14 -40.49 21.65
C ALA A 535 27.59 -40.64 20.19
N GLU A 536 27.78 -41.88 19.74
CA GLU A 536 28.08 -42.23 18.35
C GLU A 536 26.86 -42.02 17.46
N PHE A 537 25.66 -42.34 17.95
CA PHE A 537 24.39 -42.22 17.24
C PHE A 537 23.42 -41.28 17.94
N VAL A 538 22.73 -40.43 17.19
CA VAL A 538 21.73 -39.47 17.66
C VAL A 538 20.41 -39.72 16.93
N GLY A 539 19.38 -40.10 17.68
CA GLY A 539 18.00 -40.10 17.20
C GLY A 539 17.29 -38.81 17.61
N VAL A 540 16.35 -38.34 16.79
CA VAL A 540 15.53 -37.17 17.12
C VAL A 540 14.04 -37.45 16.96
N GLY A 541 13.24 -36.95 17.90
CA GLY A 541 11.79 -36.82 17.79
C GLY A 541 11.38 -35.38 18.08
N VAL A 542 10.48 -34.82 17.26
CA VAL A 542 9.97 -33.46 17.43
C VAL A 542 8.47 -33.52 17.33
N GLU A 543 7.76 -33.27 18.42
CA GLU A 543 6.30 -33.34 18.42
C GLU A 543 5.70 -32.39 19.44
N ARG A 544 4.41 -32.08 19.28
CA ARG A 544 3.62 -31.52 20.37
C ARG A 544 3.29 -32.62 21.36
N LEU A 545 3.17 -32.28 22.65
CA LEU A 545 2.59 -33.18 23.64
C LEU A 545 1.11 -33.39 23.33
N ASP A 546 0.83 -34.46 22.59
CA ASP A 546 -0.49 -34.84 22.13
C ASP A 546 -0.56 -36.37 22.05
N TYR A 547 -1.67 -36.95 22.52
CA TYR A 547 -1.81 -38.40 22.68
C TYR A 547 -1.87 -39.14 21.34
N THR A 548 -2.04 -38.40 20.24
CA THR A 548 -1.96 -38.93 18.88
C THR A 548 -0.53 -39.27 18.44
N LYS A 549 0.49 -38.76 19.13
CA LYS A 549 1.89 -38.78 18.67
C LYS A 549 2.70 -40.02 19.06
N GLY A 550 2.13 -40.90 19.88
CA GLY A 550 2.76 -42.15 20.30
C GLY A 550 4.10 -41.95 21.01
N ILE A 551 4.21 -40.89 21.82
CA ILE A 551 5.46 -40.54 22.52
C ILE A 551 5.81 -41.60 23.60
N PRO A 552 4.85 -42.09 24.43
CA PRO A 552 5.14 -43.19 25.33
C PRO A 552 5.64 -44.45 24.60
N GLU A 553 4.94 -44.88 23.54
CA GLU A 553 5.30 -46.05 22.72
C GLU A 553 6.70 -45.89 22.11
N ARG A 554 7.05 -44.70 21.64
CA ARG A 554 8.39 -44.38 21.14
C ARG A 554 9.46 -44.63 22.18
N PHE A 555 9.26 -44.16 23.41
CA PHE A 555 10.22 -44.33 24.50
C PHE A 555 10.32 -45.78 24.95
N LEU A 556 9.20 -46.50 24.97
CA LEU A 556 9.19 -47.95 25.22
C LEU A 556 10.00 -48.69 24.15
N ALA A 557 9.85 -48.33 22.86
CA ALA A 557 10.63 -48.94 21.78
C ALA A 557 12.13 -48.63 21.87
N ILE A 558 12.50 -47.44 22.31
CA ILE A 558 13.90 -47.09 22.61
C ILE A 558 14.44 -47.93 23.77
N GLY A 559 13.67 -48.09 24.85
CA GLY A 559 14.02 -49.01 25.95
C GLY A 559 14.20 -50.44 25.43
N ARG A 560 13.27 -50.90 24.59
CA ARG A 560 13.28 -52.23 23.99
C ARG A 560 14.49 -52.47 23.07
N LEU A 561 14.92 -51.46 22.32
CA LEU A 561 16.17 -51.51 21.56
C LEU A 561 17.35 -51.82 22.49
N PHE A 562 17.48 -51.14 23.62
CA PHE A 562 18.60 -51.36 24.55
C PHE A 562 18.53 -52.71 25.28
N GLU A 563 17.35 -53.29 25.44
CA GLU A 563 17.19 -54.66 25.95
C GLU A 563 17.68 -55.69 24.93
N ARG A 564 17.20 -55.59 23.68
CA ARG A 564 17.45 -56.57 22.62
C ARG A 564 18.84 -56.44 21.98
N PHE A 565 19.37 -55.22 21.91
CA PHE A 565 20.63 -54.88 21.29
C PHE A 565 21.51 -54.07 22.26
N PRO A 566 22.08 -54.72 23.29
CA PRO A 566 22.89 -54.04 24.31
C PRO A 566 24.11 -53.30 23.76
N GLU A 567 24.58 -53.66 22.56
CA GLU A 567 25.70 -53.02 21.87
C GLU A 567 25.47 -51.54 21.50
N TYR A 568 24.24 -51.03 21.58
CA TYR A 568 23.94 -49.61 21.37
C TYR A 568 23.87 -48.80 22.68
N ARG A 569 23.96 -49.45 23.85
CA ARG A 569 24.04 -48.75 25.13
C ARG A 569 25.32 -47.90 25.17
N GLU A 570 25.21 -46.68 25.70
CA GLU A 570 26.29 -45.67 25.73
C GLU A 570 26.79 -45.20 24.35
N ARG A 571 26.27 -45.76 23.25
CA ARG A 571 26.58 -45.36 21.88
C ARG A 571 25.46 -44.58 21.22
N LEU A 572 24.20 -44.83 21.59
CA LEU A 572 23.04 -44.14 21.04
C LEU A 572 22.38 -43.23 22.09
N VAL A 573 22.02 -42.02 21.70
CA VAL A 573 21.13 -41.13 22.47
C VAL A 573 19.91 -40.76 21.63
N PHE A 574 18.75 -40.67 22.27
CA PHE A 574 17.54 -40.14 21.66
C PHE A 574 17.16 -38.78 22.25
N VAL A 575 17.01 -37.77 21.41
CA VAL A 575 16.59 -36.42 21.80
C VAL A 575 15.13 -36.21 21.41
N GLN A 576 14.26 -36.01 22.39
CA GLN A 576 12.87 -35.65 22.18
C GLN A 576 12.66 -34.15 22.48
N LEU A 577 12.34 -33.37 21.46
CA LEU A 577 11.81 -32.02 21.62
C LEU A 577 10.28 -32.10 21.70
N ALA A 578 9.71 -31.62 22.79
CA ALA A 578 8.28 -31.71 23.06
C ALA A 578 7.68 -30.36 23.46
N ALA A 579 6.85 -29.82 22.57
CA ALA A 579 6.15 -28.57 22.83
C ALA A 579 4.87 -28.81 23.66
N PRO A 580 4.71 -28.17 24.84
CA PRO A 580 3.47 -28.23 25.60
C PRO A 580 2.28 -27.74 24.77
N SER A 581 1.15 -28.44 24.87
CA SER A 581 -0.05 -28.15 24.10
C SER A 581 -1.29 -28.48 24.94
N ARG A 582 -2.29 -27.59 24.92
CA ARG A 582 -3.63 -27.80 25.52
C ARG A 582 -3.58 -28.27 26.99
N SER A 583 -2.67 -27.70 27.79
CA SER A 583 -2.40 -28.11 29.17
C SER A 583 -3.55 -27.92 30.15
N THR A 584 -4.63 -27.22 29.77
CA THR A 584 -5.87 -27.09 30.55
C THR A 584 -6.73 -28.36 30.50
N ILE A 585 -6.55 -29.21 29.49
CA ILE A 585 -7.33 -30.43 29.31
C ILE A 585 -6.70 -31.55 30.14
N ARG A 586 -7.50 -32.18 31.01
CA ARG A 586 -7.05 -33.25 31.92
C ARG A 586 -6.31 -34.39 31.21
N ARG A 587 -6.82 -34.87 30.06
CA ARG A 587 -6.15 -35.96 29.32
C ARG A 587 -4.73 -35.59 28.84
N TYR A 588 -4.48 -34.32 28.53
CA TYR A 588 -3.14 -33.86 28.14
C TYR A 588 -2.20 -33.78 29.36
N GLN A 589 -2.70 -33.40 30.53
CA GLN A 589 -1.94 -33.45 31.78
C GLN A 589 -1.57 -34.89 32.17
N GLU A 590 -2.51 -35.83 31.99
CA GLU A 590 -2.26 -37.26 32.22
C GLU A 590 -1.21 -37.81 31.25
N LEU A 591 -1.31 -37.47 29.96
CA LEU A 591 -0.29 -37.83 28.96
C LEU A 591 1.07 -37.25 29.31
N GLU A 592 1.14 -35.99 29.72
CA GLU A 592 2.38 -35.34 30.12
C GLU A 592 3.06 -36.08 31.28
N ALA A 593 2.29 -36.48 32.30
CA ALA A 593 2.78 -37.30 33.40
C ALA A 593 3.21 -38.71 32.94
N GLU A 594 2.47 -39.33 32.02
CA GLU A 594 2.80 -40.63 31.42
C GLU A 594 4.13 -40.57 30.64
N VAL A 595 4.33 -39.53 29.83
CA VAL A 595 5.56 -39.26 29.09
C VAL A 595 6.74 -39.07 30.06
N GLU A 596 6.60 -38.21 31.07
CA GLU A 596 7.65 -37.97 32.07
C GLU A 596 8.00 -39.24 32.85
N THR A 597 7.00 -40.03 33.24
CA THR A 597 7.20 -41.32 33.92
C THR A 597 7.93 -42.31 33.03
N THR A 598 7.56 -42.40 31.74
CA THR A 598 8.18 -43.32 30.78
C THR A 598 9.65 -42.96 30.54
N VAL A 599 9.97 -41.66 30.38
CA VAL A 599 11.35 -41.19 30.28
C VAL A 599 12.16 -41.57 31.51
N GLN A 600 11.62 -41.31 32.71
CA GLN A 600 12.29 -41.65 33.97
C GLN A 600 12.53 -43.14 34.12
N MET A 601 11.55 -43.97 33.75
CA MET A 601 11.66 -45.42 33.78
C MET A 601 12.76 -45.93 32.86
N VAL A 602 12.75 -45.53 31.57
CA VAL A 602 13.77 -45.96 30.60
C VAL A 602 15.15 -45.44 30.98
N ASN A 603 15.27 -44.17 31.35
CA ASN A 603 16.54 -43.62 31.80
C ASN A 603 17.05 -44.31 33.06
N ARG A 604 16.21 -44.59 34.06
CA ARG A 604 16.64 -45.30 35.27
C ARG A 604 17.13 -46.72 34.99
N ALA A 605 16.56 -47.39 33.99
CA ALA A 605 16.96 -48.74 33.61
C ALA A 605 18.36 -48.80 32.97
N PHE A 606 18.78 -47.78 32.23
CA PHE A 606 20.00 -47.85 31.39
C PHE A 606 21.02 -46.72 31.62
N GLN A 607 20.65 -45.59 32.20
CA GLN A 607 21.56 -44.44 32.32
C GLN A 607 22.80 -44.76 33.16
N THR A 608 23.92 -44.18 32.76
CA THR A 608 25.18 -44.21 33.52
C THR A 608 25.51 -42.81 34.02
N ARG A 609 26.65 -42.64 34.70
CA ARG A 609 27.09 -41.31 35.14
C ARG A 609 27.39 -40.34 33.99
N ARG A 610 27.66 -40.86 32.78
CA ARG A 610 28.09 -40.07 31.61
C ARG A 610 27.13 -40.16 30.42
N TRP A 611 26.13 -41.04 30.48
CA TRP A 611 25.21 -41.28 29.38
C TRP A 611 23.76 -41.35 29.89
N ARG A 612 22.87 -40.67 29.15
CA ARG A 612 21.42 -40.73 29.33
C ARG A 612 20.80 -41.22 28.01
N PRO A 613 20.03 -42.32 28.01
CA PRO A 613 19.42 -42.86 26.80
C PRO A 613 18.46 -41.89 26.12
N ILE A 614 17.62 -41.19 26.90
CA ILE A 614 16.62 -40.25 26.42
C ILE A 614 16.86 -38.86 27.03
N VAL A 615 16.97 -37.86 26.15
CA VAL A 615 17.02 -36.44 26.48
C VAL A 615 15.68 -35.82 26.15
N TYR A 616 14.93 -35.47 27.18
CA TYR A 616 13.61 -34.90 27.02
C TYR A 616 13.67 -33.38 27.19
N LEU A 617 13.55 -32.65 26.08
CA LEU A 617 13.55 -31.20 26.00
C LEU A 617 12.11 -30.71 25.91
N LYS A 618 11.55 -30.40 27.08
CA LYS A 618 10.19 -29.87 27.21
C LYS A 618 10.23 -28.36 27.06
N GLY A 619 9.68 -27.84 25.97
CA GLY A 619 9.74 -26.42 25.68
C GLY A 619 9.17 -26.07 24.32
N HIS A 620 8.89 -24.78 24.13
CA HIS A 620 8.62 -24.26 22.81
C HIS A 620 9.95 -24.00 22.10
N HIS A 621 10.16 -24.63 20.96
CA HIS A 621 11.34 -24.48 20.12
C HIS A 621 10.90 -23.95 18.76
N GLU A 622 11.58 -22.92 18.25
CA GLU A 622 11.33 -22.44 16.91
C GLU A 622 12.01 -23.35 15.88
N HIS A 623 11.59 -23.28 14.60
CA HIS A 623 12.19 -24.08 13.53
C HIS A 623 13.72 -23.93 13.46
N ARG A 624 14.25 -22.73 13.73
CA ARG A 624 15.69 -22.46 13.79
C ARG A 624 16.41 -23.27 14.88
N ASP A 625 15.74 -23.49 16.02
CA ASP A 625 16.30 -24.21 17.17
C ASP A 625 16.22 -25.72 16.97
N ILE A 626 15.24 -26.18 16.19
CA ILE A 626 15.03 -27.60 15.87
C ILE A 626 16.00 -28.06 14.77
N TRP A 627 16.33 -27.19 13.82
CA TRP A 627 17.14 -27.53 12.65
C TRP A 627 18.49 -28.19 12.98
N PRO A 628 19.30 -27.71 13.95
CA PRO A 628 20.52 -28.42 14.36
C PRO A 628 20.29 -29.89 14.72
N PHE A 629 19.18 -30.20 15.40
CA PHE A 629 18.84 -31.58 15.76
C PHE A 629 18.49 -32.43 14.54
N TYR A 630 17.70 -31.91 13.61
CA TYR A 630 17.41 -32.63 12.37
C TYR A 630 18.66 -32.86 11.51
N ARG A 631 19.53 -31.84 11.42
CA ARG A 631 20.72 -31.88 10.57
C ARG A 631 21.75 -32.90 11.04
N HIS A 632 21.89 -33.05 12.36
CA HIS A 632 22.91 -33.90 12.98
C HIS A 632 22.41 -35.27 13.45
N ALA A 633 21.10 -35.52 13.42
CA ALA A 633 20.54 -36.82 13.77
C ALA A 633 20.87 -37.89 12.72
N ASP A 634 21.17 -39.11 13.15
CA ASP A 634 21.31 -40.28 12.28
C ASP A 634 19.94 -40.82 11.88
N PHE A 635 18.92 -40.62 12.71
CA PHE A 635 17.54 -40.94 12.36
C PHE A 635 16.51 -40.03 13.04
N CYS A 636 15.37 -39.81 12.37
CA CYS A 636 14.20 -39.14 12.91
C CYS A 636 13.06 -40.14 13.14
N MET A 637 12.39 -40.05 14.29
CA MET A 637 11.24 -40.89 14.64
C MET A 637 9.94 -40.10 14.63
N VAL A 638 9.05 -40.47 13.71
CA VAL A 638 7.69 -39.95 13.59
C VAL A 638 6.71 -41.11 13.77
N THR A 639 6.44 -41.44 15.03
CA THR A 639 5.68 -42.65 15.42
C THR A 639 4.25 -42.36 15.85
N SER A 640 3.57 -41.42 15.20
CA SER A 640 2.18 -41.08 15.52
C SER A 640 1.27 -42.29 15.47
N LEU A 641 0.41 -42.46 16.47
CA LEU A 641 -0.63 -43.50 16.50
C LEU A 641 -1.69 -43.26 15.42
N HIS A 642 -2.00 -41.98 15.14
CA HIS A 642 -2.84 -41.56 14.02
C HIS A 642 -2.57 -40.08 13.72
N ASP A 643 -2.30 -39.73 12.47
CA ASP A 643 -1.96 -38.35 12.09
C ASP A 643 -2.43 -38.04 10.67
N GLY A 644 -3.05 -36.87 10.46
CA GLY A 644 -3.61 -36.49 9.17
C GLY A 644 -2.55 -36.41 8.06
N MET A 645 -1.35 -35.94 8.40
CA MET A 645 -0.20 -35.90 7.49
C MET A 645 1.13 -36.12 8.22
N ASN A 646 1.38 -35.35 9.28
CA ASN A 646 2.69 -35.16 9.93
C ASN A 646 3.72 -34.40 9.06
N LEU A 647 3.87 -33.10 9.34
CA LEU A 647 4.84 -32.25 8.64
C LEU A 647 6.27 -32.38 9.16
N VAL A 648 6.47 -32.83 10.40
CA VAL A 648 7.81 -33.05 11.00
C VAL A 648 8.64 -34.01 10.14
N ALA A 649 8.01 -35.07 9.63
CA ALA A 649 8.65 -35.98 8.67
C ALA A 649 9.20 -35.25 7.43
N LYS A 650 8.39 -34.36 6.85
CA LYS A 650 8.76 -33.59 5.65
C LYS A 650 9.75 -32.47 5.95
N GLU A 651 9.66 -31.83 7.12
CA GLU A 651 10.63 -30.86 7.61
C GLU A 651 12.01 -31.50 7.76
N PHE A 652 12.10 -32.66 8.44
CA PHE A 652 13.34 -33.42 8.58
C PHE A 652 13.99 -33.68 7.23
N ILE A 653 13.25 -34.26 6.27
CA ILE A 653 13.74 -34.52 4.91
C ILE A 653 14.20 -33.24 4.19
N SER A 654 13.45 -32.14 4.36
CA SER A 654 13.72 -30.87 3.67
C SER A 654 15.03 -30.24 4.13
N VAL A 655 15.47 -30.49 5.35
CA VAL A 655 16.72 -29.94 5.89
C VAL A 655 17.95 -30.83 5.72
N ARG A 656 17.79 -32.07 5.21
CA ARG A 656 18.91 -32.98 4.89
C ARG A 656 19.53 -32.65 3.54
N ASP A 657 20.27 -31.55 3.49
CA ASP A 657 21.05 -31.13 2.32
C ASP A 657 22.26 -32.04 2.04
N ASP A 658 22.74 -32.75 3.07
CA ASP A 658 23.72 -33.83 2.97
C ASP A 658 23.15 -35.14 2.40
N GLU A 659 21.84 -35.17 2.16
CA GLU A 659 21.08 -36.35 1.76
C GLU A 659 21.31 -37.53 2.72
N ASP A 660 21.68 -37.29 3.99
CA ASP A 660 22.02 -38.36 4.92
C ASP A 660 20.91 -38.53 5.99
N GLY A 661 21.02 -39.56 6.82
CA GLY A 661 20.06 -39.88 7.88
C GLY A 661 18.84 -40.71 7.42
N ALA A 662 18.17 -41.35 8.37
CA ALA A 662 17.00 -42.21 8.12
C ALA A 662 15.72 -41.63 8.73
N LEU A 663 14.57 -41.88 8.10
CA LEU A 663 13.27 -41.55 8.64
C LEU A 663 12.55 -42.85 9.07
N ILE A 664 12.17 -42.95 10.34
CA ILE A 664 11.28 -43.98 10.86
C ILE A 664 9.90 -43.37 10.99
N LEU A 665 8.92 -43.89 10.22
CA LEU A 665 7.63 -43.24 10.01
C LEU A 665 6.48 -44.21 10.28
N SER A 666 5.52 -43.77 11.09
CA SER A 666 4.29 -44.52 11.32
C SER A 666 3.50 -44.69 10.01
N GLN A 667 3.03 -45.91 9.76
CA GLN A 667 2.08 -46.19 8.68
C GLN A 667 0.71 -45.50 8.86
N PHE A 668 0.42 -44.98 10.06
CA PHE A 668 -0.82 -44.26 10.39
C PHE A 668 -0.68 -42.73 10.26
N ALA A 669 0.45 -42.24 9.77
CA ALA A 669 0.62 -40.84 9.37
C ALA A 669 0.36 -40.69 7.86
N GLY A 670 -0.41 -39.66 7.47
CA GLY A 670 -0.70 -39.41 6.05
C GLY A 670 0.55 -39.29 5.16
N ALA A 671 1.68 -38.80 5.69
CA ALA A 671 2.95 -38.69 4.97
C ALA A 671 3.50 -40.04 4.51
N SER A 672 3.12 -41.16 5.14
CA SER A 672 3.55 -42.51 4.74
C SER A 672 3.05 -42.91 3.34
N SER A 673 2.01 -42.23 2.84
CA SER A 673 1.51 -42.45 1.48
C SER A 673 2.48 -41.94 0.41
N GLU A 674 3.22 -40.86 0.69
CA GLU A 674 4.19 -40.22 -0.19
C GLU A 674 5.64 -40.66 0.11
N LEU A 675 5.98 -40.91 1.38
CA LEU A 675 7.34 -41.18 1.85
C LEU A 675 7.64 -42.68 1.98
N ARG A 676 7.53 -43.42 0.87
CA ARG A 676 7.67 -44.89 0.84
C ARG A 676 9.08 -45.42 1.13
N ASP A 677 10.09 -44.58 0.96
CA ASP A 677 11.49 -44.93 1.24
C ASP A 677 11.87 -44.82 2.73
N ALA A 678 10.96 -44.29 3.56
CA ALA A 678 11.08 -44.33 5.01
C ALA A 678 11.00 -45.77 5.55
N LEU A 679 11.53 -45.98 6.75
CA LEU A 679 11.32 -47.20 7.52
C LEU A 679 9.91 -47.15 8.12
N LEU A 680 8.93 -47.69 7.40
CA LEU A 680 7.54 -47.70 7.82
C LEU A 680 7.33 -48.67 8.98
N VAL A 681 6.71 -48.19 10.05
CA VAL A 681 6.47 -48.97 11.28
C VAL A 681 5.00 -48.91 11.70
N ASN A 682 4.57 -49.97 12.36
CA ASN A 682 3.38 -49.94 13.19
C ASN A 682 3.81 -49.50 14.61
N PRO A 683 3.42 -48.30 15.10
CA PRO A 683 3.85 -47.81 16.41
C PRO A 683 3.34 -48.64 17.60
N TYR A 684 2.33 -49.50 17.39
CA TYR A 684 1.87 -50.45 18.41
C TYR A 684 2.77 -51.70 18.51
N ASP A 685 3.62 -51.95 17.52
CA ASP A 685 4.62 -53.02 17.54
C ASP A 685 5.96 -52.48 18.06
N ILE A 686 6.09 -52.46 19.39
CA ILE A 686 7.29 -51.97 20.09
C ILE A 686 8.56 -52.70 19.63
N ASP A 687 8.44 -54.00 19.35
CA ASP A 687 9.57 -54.81 18.86
C ASP A 687 9.94 -54.45 17.41
N GLY A 688 8.94 -54.28 16.54
CA GLY A 688 9.15 -53.80 15.17
C GLY A 688 9.75 -52.39 15.10
N VAL A 689 9.33 -51.48 16.00
CA VAL A 689 9.93 -50.13 16.09
C VAL A 689 11.39 -50.22 16.56
N ALA A 690 11.70 -51.07 17.54
CA ALA A 690 13.08 -51.29 17.99
C ALA A 690 13.96 -51.87 16.87
N ASP A 691 13.45 -52.82 16.09
CA ASP A 691 14.15 -53.36 14.91
C ASP A 691 14.36 -52.30 13.82
N ALA A 692 13.40 -51.39 13.62
CA ALA A 692 13.56 -50.26 12.70
C ALA A 692 14.63 -49.26 13.17
N ILE A 693 14.75 -49.00 14.48
CA ILE A 693 15.83 -48.16 15.02
C ILE A 693 17.19 -48.81 14.74
N ARG A 694 17.33 -50.11 15.00
CA ARG A 694 18.55 -50.86 14.65
C ARG A 694 18.84 -50.79 13.15
N ALA A 695 17.84 -50.99 12.31
CA ALA A 695 17.99 -50.91 10.86
C ALA A 695 18.46 -49.52 10.41
N ALA A 696 17.94 -48.45 11.01
CA ALA A 696 18.33 -47.07 10.70
C ALA A 696 19.81 -46.80 10.95
N VAL A 697 20.34 -47.22 12.11
CA VAL A 697 21.75 -46.99 12.49
C VAL A 697 22.72 -47.95 11.79
N ALA A 698 22.29 -49.17 11.47
CA ALA A 698 23.10 -50.15 10.76
C ALA A 698 23.05 -49.99 9.23
N MET A 699 22.19 -49.10 8.71
CA MET A 699 22.00 -48.89 7.28
C MET A 699 23.30 -48.43 6.60
N PRO A 700 23.74 -49.08 5.51
CA PRO A 700 24.89 -48.61 4.74
C PRO A 700 24.71 -47.16 4.26
N PRO A 701 25.75 -46.31 4.26
CA PRO A 701 25.64 -44.91 3.85
C PRO A 701 25.06 -44.71 2.44
N GLU A 702 25.38 -45.61 1.50
CA GLU A 702 24.86 -45.55 0.13
C GLU A 702 23.34 -45.75 0.07
N GLU A 703 22.82 -46.74 0.80
CA GLU A 703 21.37 -47.00 0.87
C GLU A 703 20.65 -45.83 1.55
N ARG A 704 21.20 -45.34 2.66
CA ARG A 704 20.64 -44.24 3.43
C ARG A 704 20.53 -42.97 2.59
N ARG A 705 21.60 -42.63 1.85
CA ARG A 705 21.61 -41.49 0.93
C ARG A 705 20.63 -41.65 -0.22
N ALA A 706 20.58 -42.84 -0.82
CA ALA A 706 19.65 -43.09 -1.92
C ALA A 706 18.18 -42.96 -1.49
N ARG A 707 17.82 -43.44 -0.29
CA ARG A 707 16.48 -43.28 0.29
C ARG A 707 16.16 -41.82 0.57
N MET A 708 17.06 -41.09 1.23
CA MET A 708 16.86 -39.67 1.55
C MET A 708 16.74 -38.81 0.30
N ALA A 709 17.60 -39.01 -0.70
CA ALA A 709 17.56 -38.27 -1.97
C ALA A 709 16.19 -38.43 -2.69
N ARG A 710 15.65 -39.67 -2.74
CA ARG A 710 14.32 -39.91 -3.31
C ARG A 710 13.21 -39.23 -2.52
N MET A 711 13.22 -39.33 -1.19
CA MET A 711 12.24 -38.64 -0.34
C MET A 711 12.33 -37.12 -0.48
N ARG A 712 13.55 -36.57 -0.54
CA ARG A 712 13.81 -35.14 -0.73
C ARG A 712 13.28 -34.66 -2.07
N GLN A 713 13.46 -35.44 -3.14
CA GLN A 713 12.86 -35.14 -4.45
C GLN A 713 11.33 -35.12 -4.36
N THR A 714 10.71 -36.12 -3.71
CA THR A 714 9.26 -36.16 -3.52
C THR A 714 8.75 -34.93 -2.78
N VAL A 715 9.37 -34.53 -1.67
CA VAL A 715 8.95 -33.35 -0.88
C VAL A 715 9.16 -32.05 -1.66
N ARG A 716 10.26 -31.95 -2.42
CA ARG A 716 10.56 -30.80 -3.27
C ARG A 716 9.52 -30.62 -4.39
N GLU A 717 9.09 -31.70 -5.03
CA GLU A 717 8.06 -31.67 -6.08
C GLU A 717 6.65 -31.49 -5.51
N HIS A 718 6.33 -32.20 -4.43
CA HIS A 718 5.04 -32.17 -3.73
C HIS A 718 5.12 -31.23 -2.54
N ASN A 719 5.47 -29.97 -2.79
CA ASN A 719 5.64 -28.94 -1.77
C ASN A 719 4.36 -28.13 -1.51
N ILE A 720 4.42 -27.23 -0.53
CA ILE A 720 3.29 -26.40 -0.11
C ILE A 720 2.73 -25.50 -1.22
N TYR A 721 3.59 -25.01 -2.12
CA TYR A 721 3.17 -24.16 -3.23
C TYR A 721 2.37 -24.95 -4.27
N ARG A 722 2.74 -26.22 -4.50
CA ARG A 722 1.95 -27.15 -5.33
C ARG A 722 0.58 -27.42 -4.71
N TRP A 723 0.54 -27.68 -3.40
CA TRP A 723 -0.72 -27.88 -2.67
C TRP A 723 -1.67 -26.68 -2.85
N ALA A 724 -1.18 -25.46 -2.61
CA ALA A 724 -1.96 -24.24 -2.75
C ALA A 724 -2.38 -24.00 -4.21
N GLY A 725 -1.46 -24.19 -5.16
CA GLY A 725 -1.72 -24.03 -6.59
C GLY A 725 -2.83 -24.94 -7.10
N LEU A 726 -2.82 -26.22 -6.69
CA LEU A 726 -3.87 -27.19 -7.06
C LEU A 726 -5.23 -26.83 -6.43
N LEU A 727 -5.25 -26.53 -5.13
CA LEU A 727 -6.49 -26.18 -4.43
C LEU A 727 -7.11 -24.91 -5.01
N LEU A 728 -6.33 -23.85 -5.18
CA LEU A 728 -6.80 -22.58 -5.74
C LEU A 728 -7.19 -22.71 -7.21
N ASN A 729 -6.49 -23.52 -7.99
CA ASN A 729 -6.89 -23.83 -9.36
C ASN A 729 -8.29 -24.44 -9.39
N ASP A 730 -8.55 -25.43 -8.55
CA ASP A 730 -9.83 -26.14 -8.54
C ASP A 730 -10.96 -25.22 -8.05
N LEU A 731 -10.72 -24.47 -6.98
CA LEU A 731 -11.68 -23.47 -6.49
C LEU A 731 -11.99 -22.39 -7.53
N SER A 732 -10.99 -21.96 -8.31
CA SER A 732 -11.18 -20.94 -9.37
C SER A 732 -12.00 -21.44 -10.57
N ARG A 733 -12.11 -22.76 -10.77
CA ARG A 733 -12.87 -23.37 -11.88
C ARG A 733 -14.33 -23.61 -11.55
N ILE A 734 -14.71 -23.55 -10.28
CA ILE A 734 -16.09 -23.76 -9.88
C ILE A 734 -16.92 -22.56 -10.37
N PRO A 735 -18.01 -22.80 -11.14
CA PRO A 735 -18.88 -21.75 -11.63
C PRO A 735 -19.50 -20.94 -10.49
N GLU A 736 -19.73 -19.66 -10.71
CA GLU A 736 -20.45 -18.82 -9.75
C GLU A 736 -21.93 -19.20 -9.72
N GLU A 737 -22.43 -19.52 -8.52
CA GLU A 737 -23.86 -19.69 -8.27
C GLU A 737 -24.56 -18.33 -8.35
N GLY A 738 -25.10 -18.01 -9.53
CA GLY A 738 -25.75 -16.74 -9.82
C GLY A 738 -25.77 -16.38 -11.32
N THR A 739 -24.88 -16.97 -12.11
CA THR A 739 -24.79 -16.79 -13.57
C THR A 739 -25.40 -17.94 -14.36
N ALA A 740 -26.55 -18.47 -13.94
CA ALA A 740 -27.41 -19.24 -14.85
C ALA A 740 -28.13 -18.24 -15.77
N THR A 741 -27.40 -17.69 -16.75
CA THR A 741 -28.01 -16.93 -17.83
C THR A 741 -28.87 -17.91 -18.63
N LEU A 742 -30.17 -17.61 -18.70
CA LEU A 742 -31.13 -18.20 -19.61
C LEU A 742 -30.64 -18.04 -21.06
N THR A 743 -29.77 -18.92 -21.54
CA THR A 743 -29.72 -19.23 -22.97
C THR A 743 -30.85 -20.21 -23.25
N ALA A 744 -32.05 -19.66 -23.31
CA ALA A 744 -33.19 -20.35 -23.91
C ALA A 744 -32.84 -20.59 -25.39
N THR A 745 -32.37 -21.80 -25.69
CA THR A 745 -32.39 -22.34 -27.05
C THR A 745 -33.82 -22.27 -27.55
N THR A 746 -34.08 -21.35 -28.47
CA THR A 746 -35.31 -21.29 -29.25
C THR A 746 -35.43 -22.61 -30.01
N PRO A 747 -36.53 -23.39 -29.88
CA PRO A 747 -36.73 -24.55 -30.73
C PRO A 747 -36.98 -24.06 -32.14
N GLY A 748 -36.06 -24.38 -33.06
CA GLY A 748 -36.27 -24.18 -34.49
C GLY A 748 -37.52 -24.93 -34.93
N ARG A 749 -38.40 -24.23 -35.63
CA ARG A 749 -39.51 -24.82 -36.39
C ARG A 749 -38.96 -25.90 -37.30
N ALA A 750 -39.39 -27.15 -37.09
CA ALA A 750 -39.30 -28.19 -38.10
C ALA A 750 -40.19 -27.78 -39.28
N SER A 751 -39.57 -27.57 -40.43
CA SER A 751 -40.25 -27.65 -41.72
C SER A 751 -40.38 -29.12 -42.08
N ASP A 752 -41.62 -29.58 -42.21
CA ASP A 752 -41.97 -30.73 -43.02
C ASP A 752 -41.45 -30.52 -44.45
N GLU A 753 -40.68 -31.46 -44.99
CA GLU A 753 -40.72 -31.84 -46.41
C GLU A 753 -39.91 -33.11 -46.70
N GLU A 754 -40.67 -34.15 -47.10
CA GLU A 754 -40.43 -35.09 -48.20
C GLU A 754 -39.28 -36.12 -48.20
N ALA A 755 -39.74 -37.38 -48.11
CA ALA A 755 -39.58 -38.45 -49.11
C ALA A 755 -38.19 -39.04 -49.43
N ALA A 756 -37.95 -40.27 -48.95
CA ALA A 756 -37.78 -41.50 -49.75
C ALA A 756 -37.37 -42.67 -48.86
#